data_AF-A0A368YGI6-F1
#
_entry.id   AF-A0A368YGI6-F1
#
_cell.length_a   1.000
_cell.length_b   1.000
_cell.length_c   1.000
_cell.angle_alpha   90.00
_cell.angle_beta   90.00
_cell.angle_gamma   90.00
#
_symmetry.space_group_name_H-M   'P 1'
#
loop_
_entity.id
_entity.type
_entity.pdbx_description
1 polymer ?
#
loop_
_entity_poly.entity_id
_entity_poly.type
_entity_poly.pdbx_seq_one_letter_code
_entity_poly.pdbx_strand_id
1 'polypeptide(L)'
;MAAGKQKIISFVMSGGVGSRLWPLSREDFPKQFHNLSGQGSMLLRTVKRMGARVEAGRVPVYLLASERHANRISQDLAGIDLAGGRPILEPMGRNTASAVVLATEVTLREHGDELVLVVPSDHEITTDRDFWNTVEAGVEAAKAGRIVVFGIQPDRPETGFGYIEVGPLTEGIRDVVRFVEKPNEQTAKQYLESGNFLWNAGIFLFRASTMRDAFTTYAADIWDGAIAALDQADTNISGTYLPHDLYAAVPSISVDYAIMERASDIALVPAKFRWNDLGSWQSLLEVGSVDGNGNVIVGDVVAIDCEHSYLRSDGRLLSAVGLRDTAVVATADATFVAPVNESQNVRKIVEQLEKTGRLETKFTPAQDRLPQVGAYGNRVRHWLFSETLPLWSTVGVDDRHGGFHEAMSFDATPITKPKRMRTMARQIYAFAVAHEMGWDGPAHALIDHGIEFITANGRTDRGGWIRTFNPDGSVLDPAEDAYDQSFVLLALAHAHKAGHRRALALGTETFVFIDEYLADARLTGFLETPDDKGLRRSNPHMHLLEAFLAWYAVTGNRDYLQRAARIVDLFRHHMFDAETWTLGEYFNNDWERAQGEQGEWTEPGHHFEWASLLVSFAAASGQKDIIRFARKLYSSAIANGLNRATGLAYGAVSRHGLPLDTNSRSWPQTEAVKAAMALDGNGGPDLKPEVEARVGRLFRWHIEPAPKGLWIDLIDETGRAKAEDVPASIFYHLVSALTQYVDYVGKKAA
;
A
#
# COMPACT_ATOMS: atom_id res chain seq x y z
N MET A 1 19.90 34.00 -41.69
CA MET A 1 19.61 32.96 -40.68
C MET A 1 18.25 33.29 -40.08
N ALA A 2 17.25 32.42 -40.20
CA ALA A 2 15.99 32.64 -39.50
C ALA A 2 16.30 32.66 -38.01
N ALA A 3 16.02 33.78 -37.32
CA ALA A 3 16.12 33.85 -35.87
C ALA A 3 15.27 32.71 -35.31
N GLY A 4 15.90 31.70 -34.70
CA GLY A 4 15.17 30.60 -34.08
C GLY A 4 14.20 31.18 -33.05
N LYS A 5 12.91 30.86 -33.15
CA LYS A 5 11.94 31.23 -32.13
C LYS A 5 12.46 30.69 -30.80
N GLN A 6 12.75 31.59 -29.86
CA GLN A 6 13.22 31.26 -28.52
C GLN A 6 12.20 30.33 -27.83
N LYS A 7 12.68 29.31 -27.12
CA LYS A 7 11.83 28.23 -26.58
C LYS A 7 11.37 28.60 -25.16
N ILE A 8 10.17 28.14 -24.80
CA ILE A 8 9.67 28.20 -23.43
C ILE A 8 9.68 26.77 -22.92
N ILE A 9 10.46 26.47 -21.89
CA ILE A 9 10.52 25.14 -21.27
C ILE A 9 9.52 25.14 -20.11
N SER A 10 8.58 24.20 -20.12
CA SER A 10 7.49 24.17 -19.16
C SER A 10 7.79 23.20 -18.01
N PHE A 11 7.58 23.65 -16.78
CA PHE A 11 7.70 22.86 -15.56
C PHE A 11 6.37 22.88 -14.80
N VAL A 12 5.80 21.70 -14.57
CA VAL A 12 4.54 21.52 -13.84
C VAL A 12 4.84 21.06 -12.42
N MET A 13 4.48 21.85 -11.42
CA MET A 13 4.67 21.53 -10.00
C MET A 13 3.52 20.66 -9.47
N SER A 14 3.86 19.50 -8.90
CA SER A 14 2.94 18.45 -8.46
C SER A 14 3.31 17.83 -7.10
N GLY A 15 4.08 18.54 -6.28
CA GLY A 15 4.53 18.07 -4.96
C GLY A 15 3.57 18.36 -3.78
N GLY A 16 2.50 19.13 -3.99
CA GLY A 16 1.58 19.52 -2.91
C GLY A 16 0.63 18.39 -2.49
N VAL A 17 0.28 18.34 -1.19
CA VAL A 17 -0.69 17.35 -0.66
C VAL A 17 -2.15 17.81 -0.79
N GLY A 18 -2.42 19.11 -0.70
CA GLY A 18 -3.79 19.63 -0.81
C GLY A 18 -4.72 19.28 0.38
N SER A 19 -4.20 19.26 1.60
CA SER A 19 -4.91 18.80 2.81
C SER A 19 -6.24 19.50 3.14
N ARG A 20 -6.54 20.64 2.51
CA ARG A 20 -7.81 21.36 2.65
C ARG A 20 -9.02 20.64 2.04
N LEU A 21 -8.79 19.58 1.28
CA LEU A 21 -9.85 18.74 0.70
C LEU A 21 -9.93 17.36 1.36
N TRP A 22 -9.47 17.22 2.60
CA TRP A 22 -9.71 16.00 3.40
C TRP A 22 -11.23 15.80 3.61
N PRO A 23 -11.78 14.58 3.39
CA PRO A 23 -11.12 13.27 3.35
C PRO A 23 -10.72 12.76 1.96
N LEU A 24 -10.95 13.52 0.89
CA LEU A 24 -10.57 13.12 -0.48
C LEU A 24 -9.06 13.22 -0.69
N SER A 25 -8.48 14.37 -0.34
CA SER A 25 -7.06 14.65 -0.54
C SER A 25 -6.26 14.21 0.67
N ARG A 26 -5.36 13.25 0.46
CA ARG A 26 -4.47 12.66 1.47
C ARG A 26 -3.04 12.64 0.98
N GLU A 27 -2.10 12.34 1.86
CA GLU A 27 -0.67 12.35 1.54
C GLU A 27 -0.28 11.35 0.43
N ASP A 28 -0.98 10.22 0.28
CA ASP A 28 -0.76 9.23 -0.78
C ASP A 28 -1.59 9.46 -2.05
N PHE A 29 -2.70 10.20 -1.94
CA PHE A 29 -3.51 10.64 -3.08
C PHE A 29 -3.93 12.13 -2.99
N PRO A 30 -2.98 13.03 -3.27
CA PRO A 30 -3.21 14.47 -3.29
C PRO A 30 -4.22 14.96 -4.35
N LYS A 31 -4.77 16.16 -4.11
CA LYS A 31 -5.84 16.78 -4.90
C LYS A 31 -5.60 16.80 -6.41
N GLN A 32 -4.35 16.97 -6.85
CA GLN A 32 -4.01 17.06 -8.28
C GLN A 32 -4.28 15.76 -9.07
N PHE A 33 -4.37 14.62 -8.38
CA PHE A 33 -4.72 13.34 -9.00
C PHE A 33 -6.23 13.10 -9.08
N HIS A 34 -7.04 13.90 -8.37
CA HIS A 34 -8.49 13.76 -8.36
C HIS A 34 -9.13 14.43 -9.57
N ASN A 35 -10.25 13.86 -10.02
CA ASN A 35 -11.16 14.52 -10.95
C ASN A 35 -12.14 15.39 -10.16
N LEU A 36 -11.76 16.66 -9.95
CA LEU A 36 -12.53 17.60 -9.13
C LEU A 36 -13.54 18.42 -9.95
N SER A 37 -13.25 18.68 -11.22
CA SER A 37 -14.10 19.48 -12.13
C SER A 37 -14.81 18.66 -13.22
N GLY A 38 -14.77 17.33 -13.12
CA GLY A 38 -15.42 16.42 -14.07
C GLY A 38 -14.65 16.17 -15.37
N GLN A 39 -13.50 16.81 -15.59
CA GLN A 39 -12.72 16.75 -16.83
C GLN A 39 -11.42 15.93 -16.73
N GLY A 40 -11.29 15.08 -15.71
CA GLY A 40 -10.12 14.24 -15.44
C GLY A 40 -9.17 14.85 -14.40
N SER A 41 -8.02 14.19 -14.16
CA SER A 41 -6.99 14.66 -13.21
C SER A 41 -6.53 16.08 -13.54
N MET A 42 -6.39 16.92 -12.52
CA MET A 42 -5.88 18.28 -12.65
C MET A 42 -4.45 18.32 -13.21
N LEU A 43 -3.59 17.40 -12.74
CA LEU A 43 -2.24 17.23 -13.26
C LEU A 43 -2.25 16.97 -14.77
N LEU A 44 -3.04 15.98 -15.20
CA LEU A 44 -3.14 15.59 -16.60
C LEU A 44 -3.63 16.75 -17.47
N ARG A 45 -4.61 17.52 -17.00
CA ARG A 45 -5.13 18.69 -17.71
C ARG A 45 -4.07 19.77 -17.85
N THR A 46 -3.29 20.02 -16.80
CA THR A 46 -2.19 20.99 -16.85
C THR A 46 -1.09 20.56 -17.81
N VAL A 47 -0.70 19.28 -17.83
CA VAL A 47 0.28 18.75 -18.79
C VAL A 47 -0.23 18.89 -20.23
N LYS A 48 -1.50 18.55 -20.50
CA LYS A 48 -2.11 18.73 -21.83
C LYS A 48 -2.14 20.19 -22.26
N ARG A 49 -2.47 21.11 -21.35
CA ARG A 49 -2.43 22.56 -21.58
C ARG A 49 -1.04 23.03 -21.99
N MET A 50 0.02 22.50 -21.37
CA MET A 50 1.39 22.83 -21.78
C MET A 50 1.69 22.36 -23.21
N GLY A 51 1.10 21.25 -23.65
CA GLY A 51 1.21 20.75 -25.03
C GLY A 51 0.40 21.54 -26.08
N ALA A 52 -0.53 22.40 -25.66
CA ALA A 52 -1.49 23.08 -26.55
C ALA A 52 -0.97 24.38 -27.21
N ARG A 53 0.33 24.69 -27.10
CA ARG A 53 0.93 25.90 -27.68
C ARG A 53 0.96 25.82 -29.22
N VAL A 54 0.06 26.56 -29.88
CA VAL A 54 -0.19 26.41 -31.33
C VAL A 54 0.88 27.06 -32.22
N GLU A 55 1.35 28.28 -31.90
CA GLU A 55 2.12 29.10 -32.86
C GLU A 55 3.64 28.88 -32.87
N ALA A 56 4.19 28.16 -31.89
CA ALA A 56 5.65 28.02 -31.67
C ALA A 56 6.17 26.57 -31.68
N GLY A 57 5.29 25.58 -31.86
CA GLY A 57 5.63 24.15 -31.79
C GLY A 57 5.57 23.58 -30.37
N ARG A 58 5.61 22.24 -30.26
CA ARG A 58 5.57 21.53 -28.97
C ARG A 58 6.81 21.86 -28.15
N VAL A 59 6.61 22.12 -26.86
CA VAL A 59 7.67 22.46 -25.90
C VAL A 59 7.92 21.28 -24.95
N PRO A 60 9.16 21.06 -24.48
CA PRO A 60 9.44 20.08 -23.44
C PRO A 60 8.63 20.39 -22.17
N VAL A 61 7.98 19.36 -21.61
CA VAL A 61 7.20 19.47 -20.37
C VAL A 61 7.83 18.58 -19.30
N TYR A 62 8.38 19.20 -18.27
CA TYR A 62 8.92 18.52 -17.09
C TYR A 62 7.89 18.54 -15.96
N LEU A 63 7.89 17.51 -15.14
CA LEU A 63 7.06 17.44 -13.93
C LEU A 63 7.96 17.45 -12.71
N LEU A 64 7.74 18.37 -11.78
CA LEU A 64 8.40 18.41 -10.48
C LEU A 64 7.43 17.82 -9.46
N ALA A 65 7.70 16.60 -9.00
CA ALA A 65 6.73 15.83 -8.23
C ALA A 65 7.36 14.98 -7.14
N SER A 66 6.58 14.54 -6.17
CA SER A 66 7.10 13.63 -5.15
C SER A 66 7.36 12.23 -5.71
N GLU A 67 8.50 11.65 -5.36
CA GLU A 67 8.89 10.27 -5.66
C GLU A 67 7.84 9.25 -5.23
N ARG A 68 7.15 9.50 -4.11
CA ARG A 68 6.00 8.72 -3.64
C ARG A 68 4.95 8.45 -4.72
N HIS A 69 4.76 9.40 -5.64
CA HIS A 69 3.74 9.33 -6.67
C HIS A 69 4.29 8.87 -8.03
N ALA A 70 5.55 8.43 -8.10
CA ALA A 70 6.22 8.05 -9.36
C ALA A 70 5.42 7.04 -10.19
N ASN A 71 4.90 5.99 -9.55
CA ASN A 71 4.07 4.98 -10.21
C ASN A 71 2.78 5.58 -10.77
N ARG A 72 2.12 6.46 -10.01
CA ARG A 72 0.88 7.11 -10.43
C ARG A 72 1.12 8.07 -11.59
N ILE A 73 2.17 8.88 -11.52
CA ILE A 73 2.57 9.81 -12.57
C ILE A 73 2.88 9.03 -13.84
N SER A 74 3.61 7.92 -13.74
CA SER A 74 3.90 7.05 -14.89
C SER A 74 2.61 6.52 -15.55
N GLN A 75 1.59 6.18 -14.75
CA GLN A 75 0.28 5.75 -15.25
C GLN A 75 -0.51 6.89 -15.90
N ASP A 76 -0.62 8.04 -15.23
CA ASP A 76 -1.38 9.19 -15.73
C ASP A 76 -0.76 9.79 -17.00
N LEU A 77 0.56 9.66 -17.17
CA LEU A 77 1.30 10.13 -18.35
C LEU A 77 1.43 9.08 -19.46
N ALA A 78 0.94 7.85 -19.26
CA ALA A 78 1.03 6.81 -20.27
C ALA A 78 0.34 7.27 -21.58
N GLY A 79 1.11 7.26 -22.68
CA GLY A 79 0.62 7.71 -24.00
C GLY A 79 0.66 9.22 -24.22
N ILE A 80 1.24 10.00 -23.31
CA ILE A 80 1.45 11.45 -23.47
C ILE A 80 2.91 11.68 -23.84
N ASP A 81 3.11 12.32 -24.98
CA ASP A 81 4.45 12.75 -25.39
C ASP A 81 4.79 14.10 -24.75
N LEU A 82 5.81 14.10 -23.90
CA LEU A 82 6.33 15.27 -23.17
C LEU A 82 7.36 16.08 -23.98
N ALA A 83 7.54 15.79 -25.27
CA ALA A 83 8.44 16.48 -26.19
C ALA A 83 9.89 16.60 -25.66
N GLY A 84 10.40 15.52 -25.05
CA GLY A 84 11.74 15.43 -24.47
C GLY A 84 11.83 15.82 -22.99
N GLY A 85 10.73 16.29 -22.38
CA GLY A 85 10.63 16.46 -20.94
C GLY A 85 10.40 15.13 -20.20
N ARG A 86 10.53 15.17 -18.86
CA ARG A 86 10.38 14.00 -17.99
C ARG A 86 9.97 14.38 -16.56
N PRO A 87 9.50 13.43 -15.73
CA PRO A 87 9.38 13.64 -14.30
C PRO A 87 10.75 13.80 -13.62
N ILE A 88 10.82 14.73 -12.68
CA ILE A 88 11.89 14.95 -11.72
C ILE A 88 11.27 14.76 -10.34
N LEU A 89 11.75 13.74 -9.64
CA LEU A 89 11.11 13.13 -8.49
C LEU A 89 11.85 13.50 -7.20
N GLU A 90 11.16 14.28 -6.37
CA GLU A 90 11.62 14.76 -5.07
C GLU A 90 11.33 13.70 -4.00
N PRO A 91 12.34 13.22 -3.23
CA PRO A 91 12.15 12.22 -2.19
C PRO A 91 11.26 12.73 -1.03
N MET A 92 11.19 14.05 -0.86
CA MET A 92 10.35 14.74 0.12
C MET A 92 10.05 16.17 -0.35
N GLY A 93 8.92 16.74 0.09
CA GLY A 93 8.57 18.11 -0.29
C GLY A 93 9.46 19.16 0.38
N ARG A 94 10.03 20.07 -0.41
CA ARG A 94 10.83 21.22 0.06
C ARG A 94 10.27 22.58 -0.39
N ASN A 95 8.94 22.65 -0.50
CA ASN A 95 8.19 23.84 -0.91
C ASN A 95 8.61 24.34 -2.31
N THR A 96 8.13 25.50 -2.78
CA THR A 96 8.25 25.87 -4.21
C THR A 96 9.61 26.41 -4.64
N ALA A 97 10.45 26.92 -3.74
CA ALA A 97 11.74 27.52 -4.15
C ALA A 97 12.69 26.48 -4.76
N SER A 98 12.83 25.32 -4.12
CA SER A 98 13.67 24.22 -4.60
C SER A 98 13.21 23.69 -5.97
N ALA A 99 11.90 23.56 -6.18
CA ALA A 99 11.29 23.21 -7.46
C ALA A 99 11.68 24.22 -8.57
N VAL A 100 11.68 25.52 -8.28
CA VAL A 100 12.09 26.57 -9.24
C VAL A 100 13.60 26.51 -9.52
N VAL A 101 14.45 26.19 -8.53
CA VAL A 101 15.88 25.94 -8.77
C VAL A 101 16.07 24.78 -9.75
N LEU A 102 15.42 23.64 -9.51
CA LEU A 102 15.49 22.48 -10.40
C LEU A 102 15.04 22.83 -11.82
N ALA A 103 13.94 23.58 -11.96
CA ALA A 103 13.45 24.05 -13.26
C ALA A 103 14.48 24.92 -13.99
N THR A 104 15.11 25.83 -13.25
CA THR A 104 16.11 26.76 -13.77
C THR A 104 17.36 26.01 -14.23
N GLU A 105 17.91 25.13 -13.39
CA GLU A 105 19.14 24.42 -13.69
C GLU A 105 18.98 23.39 -14.81
N VAL A 106 17.89 22.63 -14.81
CA VAL A 106 17.61 21.68 -15.90
C VAL A 106 17.50 22.41 -17.23
N THR A 107 16.90 23.59 -17.24
CA THR A 107 16.87 24.44 -18.44
C THR A 107 18.27 24.84 -18.87
N LEU A 108 19.11 25.36 -17.96
CA LEU A 108 20.47 25.77 -18.27
C LEU A 108 21.33 24.61 -18.83
N ARG A 109 21.21 23.41 -18.24
CA ARG A 109 21.98 22.22 -18.66
C ARG A 109 21.54 21.65 -20.00
N GLU A 110 20.24 21.57 -20.23
CA GLU A 110 19.68 20.79 -21.35
C GLU A 110 19.22 21.66 -22.52
N HIS A 111 18.87 22.93 -22.26
CA HIS A 111 18.29 23.84 -23.26
C HIS A 111 19.04 25.17 -23.40
N GLY A 112 20.01 25.45 -22.52
CA GLY A 112 20.74 26.73 -22.49
C GLY A 112 19.96 27.83 -21.76
N ASP A 113 20.23 29.09 -22.08
CA ASP A 113 19.60 30.25 -21.44
C ASP A 113 18.24 30.62 -22.06
N GLU A 114 17.32 29.65 -22.03
CA GLU A 114 15.97 29.77 -22.56
C GLU A 114 14.97 30.29 -21.50
N LEU A 115 13.73 30.55 -21.92
CA LEU A 115 12.68 30.95 -21.00
C LEU A 115 12.11 29.72 -20.28
N VAL A 116 11.85 29.87 -18.98
CA VAL A 116 11.28 28.85 -18.10
C VAL A 116 9.88 29.30 -17.69
N LEU A 117 8.89 28.44 -17.91
CA LEU A 117 7.52 28.62 -17.44
C LEU A 117 7.24 27.62 -16.33
N VAL A 118 7.03 28.09 -15.11
CA VAL A 118 6.68 27.24 -13.95
C VAL A 118 5.19 27.42 -13.65
N VAL A 119 4.44 26.31 -13.63
CA VAL A 119 2.98 26.30 -13.39
C VAL A 119 2.59 25.30 -12.29
N PRO A 120 1.63 25.64 -11.42
CA PRO A 120 1.02 24.66 -10.51
C PRO A 120 0.08 23.70 -11.26
N SER A 121 -0.01 22.45 -10.78
CA SER A 121 -0.82 21.39 -11.39
C SER A 121 -2.31 21.41 -10.99
N ASP A 122 -2.70 22.26 -10.05
CA ASP A 122 -3.96 22.22 -9.31
C ASP A 122 -4.93 23.37 -9.62
N HIS A 123 -4.63 24.18 -10.65
CA HIS A 123 -5.51 25.25 -11.10
C HIS A 123 -6.56 24.78 -12.12
N GLU A 124 -7.80 25.21 -11.91
CA GLU A 124 -8.84 25.19 -12.94
C GLU A 124 -8.66 26.41 -13.86
N ILE A 125 -8.39 26.16 -15.14
CA ILE A 125 -8.20 27.21 -16.16
C ILE A 125 -9.08 26.87 -17.35
N THR A 126 -9.94 27.82 -17.76
CA THR A 126 -11.03 27.57 -18.71
C THR A 126 -10.59 27.38 -20.16
N THR A 127 -9.53 28.05 -20.60
CA THR A 127 -9.15 28.09 -22.02
C THR A 127 -7.64 28.07 -22.20
N ASP A 128 -7.15 26.98 -22.80
CA ASP A 128 -5.72 26.82 -23.13
C ASP A 128 -5.20 27.94 -24.04
N ARG A 129 -6.05 28.44 -24.96
CA ARG A 129 -5.70 29.56 -25.83
C ARG A 129 -5.47 30.85 -25.06
N ASP A 130 -6.36 31.19 -24.12
CA ASP A 130 -6.25 32.42 -23.34
C ASP A 130 -5.10 32.33 -22.33
N PHE A 131 -4.84 31.14 -21.79
CA PHE A 131 -3.64 30.85 -21.03
C PHE A 131 -2.37 31.17 -21.83
N TRP A 132 -2.22 30.59 -23.02
CA TRP A 132 -1.02 30.82 -23.83
C TRP A 132 -0.90 32.27 -24.32
N ASN A 133 -2.01 32.91 -24.74
CA ASN A 133 -2.00 34.34 -25.09
C ASN A 133 -1.53 35.22 -23.92
N THR A 134 -1.88 34.84 -22.69
CA THR A 134 -1.43 35.55 -21.49
C THR A 134 0.06 35.32 -21.26
N VAL A 135 0.55 34.08 -21.37
CA VAL A 135 1.98 33.76 -21.23
C VAL A 135 2.82 34.50 -22.29
N GLU A 136 2.39 34.50 -23.54
CA GLU A 136 3.10 35.16 -24.65
C GLU A 136 3.21 36.68 -24.46
N ALA A 137 2.24 37.32 -23.80
CA ALA A 137 2.31 38.75 -23.48
C ALA A 137 3.46 39.09 -22.50
N GLY A 138 3.95 38.12 -21.73
CA GLY A 138 5.08 38.27 -20.81
C GLY A 138 6.45 38.02 -21.44
N VAL A 139 6.51 37.44 -22.64
CA VAL A 139 7.77 36.92 -23.22
C VAL A 139 8.82 38.00 -23.41
N GLU A 140 8.44 39.17 -23.93
CA GLU A 140 9.41 40.26 -24.15
C GLU A 140 9.97 40.83 -22.85
N ALA A 141 9.14 40.92 -21.79
CA ALA A 141 9.60 41.34 -20.46
C ALA A 141 10.58 40.31 -19.86
N ALA A 142 10.26 39.01 -19.98
CA ALA A 142 11.15 37.94 -19.51
C ALA A 142 12.48 37.93 -20.26
N LYS A 143 12.45 38.16 -21.59
CA LYS A 143 13.66 38.29 -22.40
C LYS A 143 14.54 39.46 -21.99
N ALA A 144 13.92 40.57 -21.58
CA ALA A 144 14.58 41.75 -21.05
C ALA A 144 15.16 41.55 -19.63
N GLY A 145 15.09 40.33 -19.08
CA GLY A 145 15.68 39.98 -17.79
C GLY A 145 14.77 40.24 -16.59
N ARG A 146 13.47 40.47 -16.81
CA ARG A 146 12.49 40.62 -15.73
C ARG A 146 11.91 39.26 -15.34
N ILE A 147 11.55 39.09 -14.08
CA ILE A 147 10.73 37.94 -13.65
C ILE A 147 9.27 38.30 -13.89
N VAL A 148 8.56 37.48 -14.66
CA VAL A 148 7.15 37.74 -14.99
C VAL A 148 6.24 36.87 -14.14
N VAL A 149 5.27 37.52 -13.50
CA VAL A 149 4.19 36.90 -12.75
C VAL A 149 2.84 37.18 -13.41
N PHE A 150 1.84 36.37 -13.08
CA PHE A 150 0.51 36.49 -13.65
C PHE A 150 -0.51 36.81 -12.56
N GLY A 151 -1.26 37.91 -12.77
CA GLY A 151 -2.22 38.42 -11.79
C GLY A 151 -3.65 38.14 -12.18
N ILE A 152 -4.46 37.63 -11.24
CA ILE A 152 -5.92 37.48 -11.40
C ILE A 152 -6.61 38.69 -10.77
N GLN A 153 -7.60 39.25 -11.45
CA GLN A 153 -8.41 40.34 -10.88
C GLN A 153 -9.23 39.80 -9.69
N PRO A 154 -9.06 40.35 -8.47
CA PRO A 154 -9.83 39.93 -7.32
C PRO A 154 -11.29 40.31 -7.49
N ASP A 155 -12.20 39.38 -7.22
CA ASP A 155 -13.65 39.61 -7.18
C ASP A 155 -14.22 39.63 -5.75
N ARG A 156 -13.38 39.26 -4.77
CA ARG A 156 -13.71 39.21 -3.34
C ARG A 156 -12.44 39.38 -2.50
N PRO A 157 -12.55 39.67 -1.19
CA PRO A 157 -11.43 39.50 -0.28
C PRO A 157 -11.15 38.00 -0.08
N GLU A 158 -9.88 37.59 -0.23
CA GLU A 158 -9.46 36.21 0.01
C GLU A 158 -8.24 36.22 0.93
N THR A 159 -8.26 35.43 2.00
CA THR A 159 -7.14 35.38 2.97
C THR A 159 -6.17 34.22 2.67
N GLY A 160 -6.59 33.31 1.78
CA GLY A 160 -5.80 32.17 1.34
C GLY A 160 -4.80 32.46 0.22
N PHE A 161 -4.90 33.61 -0.46
CA PHE A 161 -4.10 33.97 -1.65
C PHE A 161 -3.05 35.04 -1.34
N GLY A 162 -1.99 35.05 -2.16
CA GLY A 162 -1.06 36.18 -2.23
C GLY A 162 -1.64 37.31 -3.08
N TYR A 163 -1.32 38.55 -2.72
CA TYR A 163 -1.70 39.77 -3.42
C TYR A 163 -0.45 40.48 -3.97
N ILE A 164 -0.60 41.11 -5.13
CA ILE A 164 0.46 41.83 -5.83
C ILE A 164 -0.01 43.25 -6.07
N GLU A 165 0.63 44.22 -5.43
CA GLU A 165 0.38 45.64 -5.68
C GLU A 165 1.08 46.04 -6.97
N VAL A 166 0.36 46.72 -7.87
CA VAL A 166 0.87 47.04 -9.20
C VAL A 166 0.74 48.51 -9.56
N GLY A 167 1.67 48.94 -10.40
CA GLY A 167 1.63 50.22 -11.10
C GLY A 167 0.64 50.25 -12.27
N PRO A 168 0.66 51.33 -13.07
CA PRO A 168 -0.18 51.46 -14.26
C PRO A 168 0.13 50.40 -15.33
N LEU A 169 -0.86 50.05 -16.14
CA LEU A 169 -0.70 49.14 -17.28
C LEU A 169 0.03 49.87 -18.41
N THR A 170 1.15 49.31 -18.84
CA THR A 170 1.98 49.81 -19.95
C THR A 170 2.29 48.63 -20.88
N GLU A 171 1.95 48.76 -22.16
CA GLU A 171 2.22 47.73 -23.19
C GLU A 171 1.76 46.29 -22.83
N GLY A 172 0.69 46.17 -22.03
CA GLY A 172 0.12 44.88 -21.63
C GLY A 172 0.71 44.27 -20.34
N ILE A 173 1.70 44.93 -19.72
CA ILE A 173 2.31 44.54 -18.44
C ILE A 173 2.16 45.66 -17.40
N ARG A 174 2.34 45.33 -16.12
CA ARG A 174 2.40 46.27 -15.00
C ARG A 174 3.68 46.07 -14.22
N ASP A 175 4.28 47.15 -13.73
CA ASP A 175 5.36 47.03 -12.75
C ASP A 175 4.81 46.59 -11.40
N VAL A 176 5.51 45.67 -10.74
CA VAL A 176 5.14 45.23 -9.39
C VAL A 176 5.75 46.18 -8.36
N VAL A 177 4.89 46.72 -7.49
CA VAL A 177 5.31 47.58 -6.37
C VAL A 177 5.74 46.73 -5.19
N ARG A 178 4.94 45.71 -4.83
CA ARG A 178 5.27 44.73 -3.79
C ARG A 178 4.40 43.48 -3.86
N PHE A 179 4.91 42.42 -3.25
CA PHE A 179 4.15 41.20 -2.93
C PHE A 179 3.68 41.24 -1.47
N VAL A 180 2.49 40.70 -1.23
CA VAL A 180 1.94 40.50 0.11
C VAL A 180 1.30 39.12 0.19
N GLU A 181 1.84 38.23 1.02
CA GLU A 181 1.32 36.88 1.16
C GLU A 181 0.25 36.78 2.26
N LYS A 182 -0.93 36.22 1.92
CA LYS A 182 -2.01 35.83 2.85
C LYS A 182 -2.41 36.90 3.88
N PRO A 183 -2.98 38.04 3.44
CA PRO A 183 -3.43 39.09 4.35
C PRO A 183 -4.61 38.63 5.23
N ASN A 184 -4.81 39.32 6.36
CA ASN A 184 -6.04 39.16 7.14
C ASN A 184 -7.25 39.74 6.38
N GLU A 185 -8.47 39.36 6.78
CA GLU A 185 -9.70 39.72 6.07
C GLU A 185 -9.89 41.23 5.90
N GLN A 186 -9.58 42.02 6.94
CA GLN A 186 -9.69 43.48 6.88
C GLN A 186 -8.74 44.07 5.83
N THR A 187 -7.53 43.56 5.77
CA THR A 187 -6.51 44.00 4.81
C THR A 187 -6.87 43.57 3.38
N ALA A 188 -7.39 42.35 3.20
CA ALA A 188 -7.86 41.86 1.91
C ALA A 188 -9.02 42.72 1.35
N LYS A 189 -9.94 43.20 2.21
CA LYS A 189 -11.00 44.14 1.83
C LYS A 189 -10.43 45.47 1.33
N GLN A 190 -9.44 46.02 2.04
CA GLN A 190 -8.76 47.25 1.62
C GLN A 190 -8.06 47.09 0.26
N TYR A 191 -7.42 45.93 0.02
CA TYR A 191 -6.79 45.64 -1.26
C TYR A 191 -7.82 45.57 -2.40
N LEU A 192 -8.96 44.92 -2.18
CA LEU A 192 -10.05 44.89 -3.15
C LEU A 192 -10.56 46.31 -3.46
N GLU A 193 -10.81 47.12 -2.42
CA GLU A 193 -11.32 48.49 -2.56
C GLU A 193 -10.34 49.42 -3.30
N SER A 194 -9.04 49.23 -3.10
CA SER A 194 -8.01 50.04 -3.76
C SER A 194 -7.89 49.81 -5.27
N GLY A 195 -8.32 48.64 -5.76
CA GLY A 195 -8.35 48.29 -7.19
C GLY A 195 -6.99 48.14 -7.87
N ASN A 196 -5.87 48.37 -7.16
CA ASN A 196 -4.50 48.24 -7.69
C ASN A 196 -3.78 46.98 -7.20
N PHE A 197 -4.51 46.00 -6.66
CA PHE A 197 -3.98 44.69 -6.31
C PHE A 197 -4.57 43.58 -7.18
N LEU A 198 -3.73 42.62 -7.53
CA LEU A 198 -4.13 41.37 -8.18
C LEU A 198 -3.74 40.16 -7.34
N TRP A 199 -4.50 39.06 -7.44
CA TRP A 199 -4.10 37.79 -6.82
C TRP A 199 -2.93 37.17 -7.58
N ASN A 200 -1.96 36.63 -6.84
CA ASN A 200 -0.86 35.87 -7.40
C ASN A 200 -1.37 34.52 -7.91
N ALA A 201 -1.28 34.29 -9.22
CA ALA A 201 -1.68 33.02 -9.82
C ALA A 201 -0.64 31.90 -9.58
N GLY A 202 0.50 32.17 -8.93
CA GLY A 202 1.56 31.17 -8.68
C GLY A 202 2.23 30.64 -9.95
N ILE A 203 2.06 31.35 -11.08
CA ILE A 203 2.68 31.04 -12.36
C ILE A 203 3.81 32.03 -12.59
N PHE A 204 4.95 31.53 -13.05
CA PHE A 204 6.17 32.33 -13.24
C PHE A 204 6.73 32.10 -14.64
N LEU A 205 7.13 33.18 -15.31
CA LEU A 205 7.88 33.14 -16.57
C LEU A 205 9.15 33.96 -16.42
N PHE A 206 10.31 33.38 -16.68
CA PHE A 206 11.59 34.05 -16.51
C PHE A 206 12.65 33.46 -17.44
N ARG A 207 13.71 34.21 -17.71
CA ARG A 207 14.93 33.67 -18.32
C ARG A 207 15.72 32.88 -17.29
N ALA A 208 16.25 31.72 -17.67
CA ALA A 208 16.92 30.82 -16.73
C ALA A 208 18.09 31.49 -15.98
N SER A 209 18.96 32.23 -16.69
CA SER A 209 20.04 33.01 -16.05
C SER A 209 19.54 34.05 -15.05
N THR A 210 18.46 34.79 -15.38
CA THR A 210 17.85 35.76 -14.46
C THR A 210 17.44 35.12 -13.14
N MET A 211 16.81 33.95 -13.18
CA MET A 211 16.37 33.26 -11.96
C MET A 211 17.55 32.68 -11.18
N ARG A 212 18.56 32.12 -11.85
CA ARG A 212 19.81 31.72 -11.20
C ARG A 212 20.46 32.90 -10.48
N ASP A 213 20.57 34.04 -11.14
CA ASP A 213 21.22 35.22 -10.57
C ASP A 213 20.41 35.74 -9.35
N ALA A 214 19.08 35.66 -9.40
CA ALA A 214 18.23 35.97 -8.26
C ALA A 214 18.44 34.99 -7.08
N PHE A 215 18.46 33.68 -7.33
CA PHE A 215 18.71 32.68 -6.27
C PHE A 215 20.10 32.81 -5.67
N THR A 216 21.15 32.94 -6.49
CA THR A 216 22.52 33.12 -6.01
C THR A 216 22.70 34.41 -5.21
N THR A 217 21.88 35.44 -5.45
CA THR A 217 21.88 36.69 -4.68
C THR A 217 21.10 36.56 -3.36
N TYR A 218 19.91 35.97 -3.37
CA TYR A 218 18.96 36.07 -2.25
C TYR A 218 18.80 34.78 -1.42
N ALA A 219 19.14 33.62 -1.98
CA ALA A 219 18.89 32.28 -1.42
C ALA A 219 19.91 31.24 -1.96
N ALA A 220 21.21 31.54 -1.86
CA ALA A 220 22.29 30.71 -2.39
C ALA A 220 22.34 29.30 -1.76
N ASP A 221 21.94 29.17 -0.50
CA ASP A 221 21.84 27.88 0.20
C ASP A 221 20.80 26.93 -0.42
N ILE A 222 19.65 27.46 -0.88
CA ILE A 222 18.66 26.69 -1.63
C ILE A 222 19.21 26.29 -3.00
N TRP A 223 19.88 27.22 -3.69
CA TRP A 223 20.52 26.96 -4.97
C TRP A 223 21.53 25.82 -4.84
N ASP A 224 22.56 26.00 -4.03
CA ASP A 224 23.67 25.05 -3.89
C ASP A 224 23.19 23.67 -3.44
N GLY A 225 22.26 23.60 -2.48
CA GLY A 225 21.70 22.34 -1.99
C GLY A 225 20.91 21.58 -3.07
N ALA A 226 20.06 22.27 -3.82
CA ALA A 226 19.27 21.64 -4.88
C ALA A 226 20.15 21.19 -6.07
N ILE A 227 21.19 21.96 -6.40
CA ILE A 227 22.18 21.59 -7.42
C ILE A 227 22.96 20.35 -7.00
N ALA A 228 23.45 20.30 -5.76
CA ALA A 228 24.18 19.16 -5.25
C ALA A 228 23.35 17.86 -5.30
N ALA A 229 22.05 17.95 -5.00
CA ALA A 229 21.14 16.82 -5.14
C ALA A 229 20.92 16.44 -6.62
N LEU A 230 20.74 17.43 -7.51
CA LEU A 230 20.53 17.17 -8.93
C LEU A 230 21.77 16.56 -9.61
N ASP A 231 22.98 16.93 -9.20
CA ASP A 231 24.25 16.38 -9.70
C ASP A 231 24.40 14.88 -9.42
N GLN A 232 23.78 14.40 -8.34
CA GLN A 232 23.82 13.01 -7.90
C GLN A 232 22.50 12.28 -8.16
N ALA A 233 21.64 12.85 -9.01
CA ALA A 233 20.35 12.27 -9.33
C ALA A 233 20.49 11.04 -10.23
N ASP A 234 19.70 10.00 -9.96
CA ASP A 234 19.61 8.82 -10.82
C ASP A 234 18.54 9.05 -11.89
N THR A 235 18.89 8.92 -13.16
CA THR A 235 17.94 9.12 -14.27
C THR A 235 17.74 7.82 -15.03
N ASN A 236 16.50 7.37 -15.09
CA ASN A 236 16.07 6.18 -15.81
C ASN A 236 14.84 6.49 -16.71
N ILE A 237 14.24 5.44 -17.29
CA ILE A 237 13.11 5.57 -18.22
C ILE A 237 11.88 6.22 -17.55
N SER A 238 11.70 6.06 -16.24
CA SER A 238 10.56 6.57 -15.48
C SER A 238 10.74 8.02 -15.01
N GLY A 239 11.97 8.54 -14.98
CA GLY A 239 12.27 9.92 -14.57
C GLY A 239 13.65 10.09 -13.95
N THR A 240 13.89 11.28 -13.41
CA THR A 240 15.07 11.64 -12.62
C THR A 240 14.72 11.61 -11.14
N TYR A 241 15.44 10.84 -10.32
CA TYR A 241 15.21 10.65 -8.90
C TYR A 241 16.29 11.37 -8.10
N LEU A 242 15.88 12.30 -7.22
CA LEU A 242 16.81 13.05 -6.39
C LEU A 242 17.20 12.24 -5.14
N PRO A 243 18.48 12.22 -4.74
CA PRO A 243 18.94 11.47 -3.59
C PRO A 243 18.39 12.04 -2.27
N HIS A 244 17.82 11.16 -1.44
CA HIS A 244 17.17 11.51 -0.18
C HIS A 244 18.03 12.40 0.72
N ASP A 245 19.27 11.98 1.03
CA ASP A 245 20.09 12.63 2.04
C ASP A 245 20.54 14.05 1.63
N LEU A 246 20.86 14.25 0.35
CA LEU A 246 21.25 15.57 -0.15
C LEU A 246 20.05 16.49 -0.27
N TYR A 247 18.92 15.99 -0.80
CA TYR A 247 17.72 16.80 -0.94
C TYR A 247 17.11 17.18 0.43
N ALA A 248 17.32 16.35 1.45
CA ALA A 248 16.89 16.63 2.81
C ALA A 248 17.59 17.85 3.44
N ALA A 249 18.76 18.24 2.95
CA ALA A 249 19.49 19.41 3.44
C ALA A 249 18.95 20.73 2.86
N VAL A 250 18.15 20.68 1.78
CA VAL A 250 17.63 21.88 1.12
C VAL A 250 16.62 22.60 2.04
N PRO A 251 16.75 23.92 2.27
CA PRO A 251 15.77 24.68 3.03
C PRO A 251 14.36 24.62 2.41
N SER A 252 13.34 24.37 3.24
CA SER A 252 11.94 24.27 2.79
C SER A 252 11.26 25.64 2.82
N ILE A 253 11.46 26.44 1.76
CA ILE A 253 10.99 27.83 1.64
C ILE A 253 10.22 27.99 0.32
N SER A 254 9.17 28.83 0.28
CA SER A 254 8.48 29.13 -0.98
C SER A 254 9.26 30.14 -1.82
N VAL A 255 9.10 30.08 -3.14
CA VAL A 255 9.74 31.03 -4.07
C VAL A 255 9.32 32.48 -3.80
N ASP A 256 8.10 32.69 -3.30
CA ASP A 256 7.61 34.02 -2.98
C ASP A 256 8.47 34.70 -1.88
N TYR A 257 8.76 33.98 -0.80
CA TYR A 257 9.63 34.46 0.28
C TYR A 257 11.11 34.48 -0.09
N ALA A 258 11.57 33.46 -0.82
CA ALA A 258 12.98 33.34 -1.17
C ALA A 258 13.40 34.42 -2.17
N ILE A 259 12.53 34.75 -3.14
CA ILE A 259 12.86 35.59 -4.30
C ILE A 259 11.86 36.73 -4.51
N MET A 260 10.55 36.46 -4.64
CA MET A 260 9.61 37.46 -5.16
C MET A 260 9.47 38.71 -4.26
N GLU A 261 9.52 38.55 -2.94
CA GLU A 261 9.48 39.67 -2.00
C GLU A 261 10.77 40.51 -1.98
N ARG A 262 11.87 40.00 -2.57
CA ARG A 262 13.21 40.61 -2.50
C ARG A 262 13.69 41.17 -3.83
N ALA A 263 13.23 40.60 -4.95
CA ALA A 263 13.62 41.02 -6.29
C ALA A 263 12.89 42.31 -6.71
N SER A 264 13.60 43.22 -7.38
CA SER A 264 13.07 44.52 -7.82
C SER A 264 12.53 44.54 -9.25
N ASP A 265 13.04 43.68 -10.14
CA ASP A 265 12.72 43.70 -11.57
C ASP A 265 11.62 42.70 -11.95
N ILE A 266 10.44 42.87 -11.35
CA ILE A 266 9.29 41.99 -11.56
C ILE A 266 8.23 42.69 -12.43
N ALA A 267 7.73 42.01 -13.45
CA ALA A 267 6.61 42.44 -14.27
C ALA A 267 5.39 41.57 -14.01
N LEU A 268 4.20 42.15 -14.02
CA LEU A 268 2.93 41.43 -13.93
C LEU A 268 2.17 41.50 -15.25
N VAL A 269 1.72 40.36 -15.75
CA VAL A 269 0.73 40.28 -16.83
C VAL A 269 -0.65 40.01 -16.22
N PRO A 270 -1.66 40.86 -16.44
CA PRO A 270 -3.04 40.57 -16.03
C PRO A 270 -3.59 39.38 -16.82
N ALA A 271 -4.03 38.33 -16.13
CA ALA A 271 -4.57 37.13 -16.75
C ALA A 271 -5.94 37.40 -17.39
N LYS A 272 -6.15 36.84 -18.59
CA LYS A 272 -7.42 36.95 -19.32
C LYS A 272 -8.29 35.70 -19.24
N PHE A 273 -7.76 34.61 -18.69
CA PHE A 273 -8.48 33.36 -18.49
C PHE A 273 -9.19 33.36 -17.12
N ARG A 274 -10.27 32.58 -16.99
CA ARG A 274 -10.81 32.28 -15.67
C ARG A 274 -9.85 31.33 -14.96
N TRP A 275 -9.61 31.62 -13.69
CA TRP A 275 -8.71 30.89 -12.83
C TRP A 275 -9.42 30.59 -11.51
N ASN A 276 -9.26 29.37 -11.01
CA ASN A 276 -9.64 29.02 -9.65
C ASN A 276 -8.62 28.05 -9.06
N ASP A 277 -8.09 28.37 -7.88
CA ASP A 277 -7.36 27.41 -7.06
C ASP A 277 -8.36 26.52 -6.33
N LEU A 278 -8.50 25.28 -6.80
CA LEU A 278 -9.38 24.27 -6.22
C LEU A 278 -8.79 23.80 -4.87
N GLY A 279 -8.94 24.65 -3.85
CA GLY A 279 -8.35 24.48 -2.52
C GLY A 279 -9.36 24.44 -1.38
N SER A 280 -10.67 24.49 -1.66
CA SER A 280 -11.74 24.45 -0.66
C SER A 280 -13.03 23.85 -1.24
N TRP A 281 -13.95 23.38 -0.37
CA TRP A 281 -15.26 22.90 -0.82
C TRP A 281 -16.14 24.01 -1.39
N GLN A 282 -15.98 25.25 -0.91
CA GLN A 282 -16.61 26.43 -1.49
C GLN A 282 -16.19 26.61 -2.95
N SER A 283 -14.89 26.53 -3.24
CA SER A 283 -14.38 26.61 -4.62
C SER A 283 -14.97 25.51 -5.51
N LEU A 284 -15.17 24.31 -4.96
CA LEU A 284 -15.74 23.18 -5.70
C LEU A 284 -17.26 23.31 -5.92
N LEU A 285 -17.99 23.94 -4.99
CA LEU A 285 -19.40 24.28 -5.18
C LEU A 285 -19.57 25.34 -6.29
N GLU A 286 -18.70 26.36 -6.30
CA GLU A 286 -18.74 27.45 -7.29
C GLU A 286 -18.40 27.00 -8.72
N VAL A 287 -17.49 26.03 -8.86
CA VAL A 287 -17.01 25.54 -10.16
C VAL A 287 -17.79 24.31 -10.63
N GLY A 288 -18.41 23.57 -9.70
CA GLY A 288 -19.10 22.33 -9.99
C GLY A 288 -20.35 22.49 -10.86
N SER A 289 -20.76 21.40 -11.50
CA SER A 289 -22.05 21.34 -12.19
C SER A 289 -23.16 21.21 -11.15
N VAL A 290 -24.05 22.21 -11.10
CA VAL A 290 -25.16 22.26 -10.14
C VAL A 290 -26.45 21.65 -10.67
N ASP A 291 -27.27 21.11 -9.78
CA ASP A 291 -28.65 20.69 -10.07
C ASP A 291 -29.63 21.90 -10.06
N GLY A 292 -30.94 21.62 -10.18
CA GLY A 292 -31.99 22.65 -10.17
C GLY A 292 -32.12 23.44 -8.85
N ASN A 293 -31.52 22.94 -7.76
CA ASN A 293 -31.54 23.55 -6.43
C ASN A 293 -30.17 24.13 -6.02
N GLY A 294 -29.21 24.19 -6.96
CA GLY A 294 -27.87 24.70 -6.70
C GLY A 294 -26.92 23.72 -6.01
N ASN A 295 -27.26 22.43 -5.88
CA ASN A 295 -26.36 21.44 -5.28
C ASN A 295 -25.36 20.91 -6.29
N VAL A 296 -24.13 20.66 -5.86
CA VAL A 296 -23.19 19.83 -6.60
C VAL A 296 -23.27 18.40 -6.07
N ILE A 297 -23.67 17.47 -6.94
CA ILE A 297 -23.84 16.05 -6.58
C ILE A 297 -22.80 15.21 -7.32
N VAL A 298 -21.97 14.47 -6.57
CA VAL A 298 -20.91 13.63 -7.12
C VAL A 298 -20.94 12.23 -6.50
N GLY A 299 -21.05 11.19 -7.33
CA GLY A 299 -21.07 9.79 -6.89
C GLY A 299 -22.45 9.28 -6.51
N ASP A 300 -22.50 8.22 -5.70
CA ASP A 300 -23.75 7.57 -5.27
C ASP A 300 -24.42 8.35 -4.14
N VAL A 301 -25.27 9.31 -4.52
CA VAL A 301 -25.92 10.26 -3.61
C VAL A 301 -27.42 10.31 -3.86
N VAL A 302 -28.21 10.19 -2.80
CA VAL A 302 -29.65 10.45 -2.78
C VAL A 302 -29.91 11.71 -1.95
N ALA A 303 -30.22 12.82 -2.62
CA ALA A 303 -30.52 14.10 -1.99
C ALA A 303 -32.02 14.43 -2.10
N ILE A 304 -32.67 14.73 -0.98
CA ILE A 304 -34.08 15.15 -0.92
C ILE A 304 -34.14 16.51 -0.22
N ASP A 305 -34.85 17.49 -0.79
CA ASP A 305 -35.01 18.83 -0.21
C ASP A 305 -33.68 19.51 0.21
N CYS A 306 -32.60 19.26 -0.53
CA CYS A 306 -31.31 19.89 -0.31
C CYS A 306 -31.14 21.11 -1.24
N GLU A 307 -30.50 22.17 -0.77
CA GLU A 307 -30.25 23.41 -1.52
C GLU A 307 -28.81 23.89 -1.33
N HIS A 308 -28.19 24.41 -2.39
CA HIS A 308 -26.86 25.05 -2.36
C HIS A 308 -25.78 24.26 -1.58
N SER A 309 -25.76 22.94 -1.72
CA SER A 309 -24.88 22.04 -0.95
C SER A 309 -23.91 21.26 -1.84
N TYR A 310 -22.70 20.98 -1.34
CA TYR A 310 -21.73 20.10 -2.01
C TYR A 310 -21.85 18.69 -1.43
N LEU A 311 -22.44 17.77 -2.17
CA LEU A 311 -22.72 16.40 -1.72
C LEU A 311 -21.90 15.42 -2.57
N ARG A 312 -20.91 14.78 -1.94
CA ARG A 312 -20.04 13.82 -2.61
C ARG A 312 -19.95 12.52 -1.85
N SER A 313 -20.07 11.41 -2.58
CA SER A 313 -19.77 10.09 -2.07
C SER A 313 -18.78 9.34 -2.95
N ASP A 314 -17.77 8.78 -2.33
CA ASP A 314 -16.77 7.91 -2.94
C ASP A 314 -16.87 6.52 -2.26
N GLY A 315 -17.43 5.56 -3.01
CA GLY A 315 -17.54 4.14 -2.67
C GLY A 315 -18.57 3.69 -1.63
N ARG A 316 -19.48 4.55 -1.15
CA ARG A 316 -20.68 4.16 -0.39
C ARG A 316 -21.90 5.01 -0.79
N LEU A 317 -23.12 4.58 -0.48
CA LEU A 317 -24.30 5.43 -0.67
C LEU A 317 -24.32 6.57 0.36
N LEU A 318 -24.51 7.81 -0.09
CA LEU A 318 -24.78 8.98 0.74
C LEU A 318 -26.25 9.41 0.58
N SER A 319 -27.03 9.36 1.67
CA SER A 319 -28.39 9.90 1.69
C SER A 319 -28.44 11.20 2.51
N ALA A 320 -28.96 12.28 1.92
CA ALA A 320 -29.07 13.60 2.54
C ALA A 320 -30.50 14.14 2.40
N VAL A 321 -31.04 14.72 3.47
CA VAL A 321 -32.38 15.31 3.47
C VAL A 321 -32.35 16.68 4.16
N GLY A 322 -32.89 17.72 3.50
CA GLY A 322 -33.09 19.03 4.12
C GLY A 322 -31.82 19.87 4.32
N LEU A 323 -30.68 19.50 3.73
CA LEU A 323 -29.42 20.21 3.92
C LEU A 323 -29.37 21.49 3.10
N ARG A 324 -28.83 22.56 3.69
CA ARG A 324 -28.62 23.86 3.05
C ARG A 324 -27.22 24.36 3.30
N ASP A 325 -26.56 24.93 2.29
CA ASP A 325 -25.22 25.52 2.42
C ASP A 325 -24.20 24.59 3.08
N THR A 326 -24.30 23.28 2.84
CA THR A 326 -23.52 22.25 3.55
C THR A 326 -22.64 21.46 2.58
N ALA A 327 -21.38 21.25 2.95
CA ALA A 327 -20.49 20.29 2.31
C ALA A 327 -20.57 18.95 3.07
N VAL A 328 -20.96 17.88 2.37
CA VAL A 328 -20.89 16.50 2.86
C VAL A 328 -20.04 15.69 1.90
N VAL A 329 -18.93 15.17 2.41
CA VAL A 329 -17.96 14.40 1.61
C VAL A 329 -17.70 13.07 2.30
N ALA A 330 -18.23 11.99 1.74
CA ALA A 330 -18.09 10.64 2.25
C ALA A 330 -17.07 9.85 1.41
N THR A 331 -16.19 9.12 2.09
CA THR A 331 -15.23 8.15 1.53
C THR A 331 -15.37 6.80 2.25
N ALA A 332 -14.62 5.77 1.83
CA ALA A 332 -14.66 4.42 2.42
C ALA A 332 -14.44 4.36 3.94
N ASP A 333 -13.75 5.32 4.53
CA ASP A 333 -13.33 5.28 5.93
C ASP A 333 -13.63 6.58 6.69
N ALA A 334 -13.91 7.68 6.00
CA ALA A 334 -14.13 8.98 6.61
C ALA A 334 -15.26 9.77 5.92
N THR A 335 -16.01 10.53 6.73
CA THR A 335 -17.01 11.50 6.26
C THR A 335 -16.70 12.87 6.85
N PHE A 336 -16.65 13.88 6.00
CA PHE A 336 -16.57 15.29 6.41
C PHE A 336 -17.92 15.97 6.20
N VAL A 337 -18.33 16.75 7.20
CA VAL A 337 -19.56 17.55 7.17
C VAL A 337 -19.25 18.93 7.76
N ALA A 338 -19.53 19.99 7.01
CA ALA A 338 -19.44 21.36 7.50
C ALA A 338 -20.29 22.31 6.66
N PRO A 339 -20.68 23.48 7.19
CA PRO A 339 -21.10 24.60 6.36
C PRO A 339 -20.04 24.91 5.30
N VAL A 340 -20.45 25.19 4.06
CA VAL A 340 -19.51 25.39 2.94
C VAL A 340 -18.57 26.57 3.22
N ASN A 341 -19.06 27.64 3.86
CA ASN A 341 -18.28 28.81 4.27
C ASN A 341 -17.30 28.57 5.45
N GLU A 342 -17.35 27.39 6.08
CA GLU A 342 -16.46 26.98 7.18
C GLU A 342 -15.45 25.91 6.75
N SER A 343 -15.36 25.63 5.44
CA SER A 343 -14.50 24.60 4.84
C SER A 343 -13.02 24.72 5.23
N GLN A 344 -12.52 25.92 5.50
CA GLN A 344 -11.16 26.20 5.98
C GLN A 344 -10.82 25.49 7.29
N ASN A 345 -11.82 25.18 8.13
CA ASN A 345 -11.61 24.53 9.42
C ASN A 345 -11.19 23.06 9.29
N VAL A 346 -11.23 22.48 8.09
CA VAL A 346 -10.67 21.15 7.79
C VAL A 346 -9.23 20.98 8.31
N ARG A 347 -8.41 22.05 8.29
CA ARG A 347 -7.04 22.00 8.85
C ARG A 347 -7.02 21.63 10.32
N LYS A 348 -7.96 22.16 11.12
CA LYS A 348 -8.07 21.85 12.55
C LYS A 348 -8.37 20.37 12.77
N ILE A 349 -9.22 19.78 11.90
CA ILE A 349 -9.53 18.35 11.92
C ILE A 349 -8.28 17.55 11.56
N VAL A 350 -7.63 17.86 10.43
CA VAL A 350 -6.41 17.17 9.98
C VAL A 350 -5.32 17.20 11.05
N GLU A 351 -5.05 18.36 11.66
CA GLU A 351 -4.09 18.50 12.75
C GLU A 351 -4.45 17.64 13.97
N GLN A 352 -5.73 17.54 14.32
CA GLN A 352 -6.18 16.69 15.42
C GLN A 352 -6.06 15.20 15.09
N LEU A 353 -6.38 14.80 13.86
CA LEU A 353 -6.20 13.43 13.37
C LEU A 353 -4.72 13.04 13.39
N GLU A 354 -3.83 13.91 12.90
CA GLU A 354 -2.38 13.69 12.94
C GLU A 354 -1.85 13.58 14.37
N LYS A 355 -2.27 14.45 15.29
CA LYS A 355 -1.90 14.39 16.71
C LYS A 355 -2.34 13.08 17.39
N THR A 356 -3.44 12.49 16.93
CA THR A 356 -3.97 11.23 17.46
C THR A 356 -3.45 10.00 16.70
N GLY A 357 -2.50 10.18 15.77
CA GLY A 357 -1.87 9.09 15.02
C GLY A 357 -2.80 8.42 13.99
N ARG A 358 -3.90 9.08 13.63
CA ARG A 358 -4.90 8.56 12.70
C ARG A 358 -4.35 8.51 11.27
N LEU A 359 -4.67 7.44 10.55
CA LEU A 359 -4.12 7.14 9.22
C LEU A 359 -4.91 7.81 8.09
N GLU A 360 -6.10 8.30 8.39
CA GLU A 360 -7.04 8.87 7.43
C GLU A 360 -6.54 10.19 6.80
N THR A 361 -5.48 10.80 7.32
CA THR A 361 -4.81 11.97 6.71
C THR A 361 -3.71 11.56 5.72
N LYS A 362 -3.20 10.32 5.84
CA LYS A 362 -2.05 9.82 5.09
C LYS A 362 -2.42 8.89 3.95
N PHE A 363 -3.41 8.02 4.18
CA PHE A 363 -3.71 6.90 3.29
C PHE A 363 -5.13 6.95 2.78
N THR A 364 -5.34 6.93 1.47
CA THR A 364 -6.66 6.76 0.86
C THR A 364 -7.06 5.28 0.95
N PRO A 365 -8.28 4.96 1.44
CA PRO A 365 -8.77 3.60 1.41
C PRO A 365 -8.80 3.13 -0.04
N ALA A 366 -8.25 1.96 -0.30
CA ALA A 366 -8.29 1.37 -1.63
C ALA A 366 -9.73 1.00 -1.98
N GLN A 367 -10.49 1.94 -2.56
CA GLN A 367 -11.77 1.64 -3.21
C GLN A 367 -11.62 1.57 -4.74
N ASP A 368 -10.74 2.36 -5.34
CA ASP A 368 -10.65 2.48 -6.82
C ASP A 368 -9.28 2.20 -7.43
N ARG A 369 -8.49 1.33 -6.81
CA ARG A 369 -7.34 0.73 -7.48
C ARG A 369 -7.41 -0.75 -7.27
N LEU A 370 -8.03 -1.45 -8.21
CA LEU A 370 -7.71 -2.87 -8.43
C LEU A 370 -6.21 -2.86 -8.69
N PRO A 371 -5.34 -3.34 -7.78
CA PRO A 371 -3.97 -3.52 -8.15
C PRO A 371 -4.02 -4.47 -9.34
N GLN A 372 -3.32 -4.13 -10.43
CA GLN A 372 -3.24 -5.04 -11.56
C GLN A 372 -2.77 -6.38 -11.01
N VAL A 373 -3.46 -7.47 -11.33
CA VAL A 373 -3.03 -8.80 -10.89
C VAL A 373 -1.59 -9.00 -11.32
N GLY A 374 -0.73 -9.28 -10.35
CA GLY A 374 0.71 -9.37 -10.52
C GLY A 374 1.52 -8.11 -10.19
N ALA A 375 0.91 -7.03 -9.68
CA ALA A 375 1.63 -5.81 -9.31
C ALA A 375 2.77 -6.08 -8.31
N TYR A 376 2.56 -7.03 -7.39
CA TYR A 376 3.60 -7.46 -6.45
C TYR A 376 4.42 -8.65 -6.94
N GLY A 377 4.11 -9.24 -8.10
CA GLY A 377 4.72 -10.49 -8.59
C GLY A 377 6.25 -10.45 -8.63
N ASN A 378 6.83 -9.40 -9.21
CA ASN A 378 8.28 -9.24 -9.27
C ASN A 378 8.89 -9.00 -7.88
N ARG A 379 8.26 -8.17 -7.04
CA ARG A 379 8.73 -7.86 -5.69
C ARG A 379 8.71 -9.10 -4.79
N VAL A 380 7.64 -9.90 -4.88
CA VAL A 380 7.48 -11.17 -4.16
C VAL A 380 8.54 -12.16 -4.60
N ARG A 381 8.74 -12.33 -5.91
CA ARG A 381 9.77 -13.22 -6.46
C ARG A 381 11.16 -12.81 -5.97
N HIS A 382 11.48 -11.52 -6.03
CA HIS A 382 12.75 -10.99 -5.52
C HIS A 382 12.91 -11.26 -4.03
N TRP A 383 11.91 -10.93 -3.22
CA TRP A 383 11.96 -11.15 -1.77
C TRP A 383 12.20 -12.63 -1.43
N LEU A 384 11.41 -13.54 -2.04
CA LEU A 384 11.54 -14.97 -1.79
C LEU A 384 12.92 -15.51 -2.19
N PHE A 385 13.28 -15.38 -3.46
CA PHE A 385 14.40 -16.12 -4.05
C PHE A 385 15.74 -15.39 -3.94
N SER A 386 15.74 -14.07 -3.79
CA SER A 386 16.96 -13.25 -3.73
C SER A 386 17.26 -12.68 -2.35
N GLU A 387 16.32 -12.71 -1.40
CA GLU A 387 16.50 -12.13 -0.06
C GLU A 387 16.32 -13.19 1.03
N THR A 388 15.11 -13.74 1.16
CA THR A 388 14.73 -14.59 2.29
C THR A 388 15.31 -16.00 2.19
N LEU A 389 15.11 -16.72 1.08
CA LEU A 389 15.64 -18.08 0.93
C LEU A 389 17.18 -18.14 1.07
N PRO A 390 17.97 -17.25 0.44
CA PRO A 390 19.42 -17.21 0.64
C PRO A 390 19.83 -16.97 2.10
N LEU A 391 19.13 -16.09 2.82
CA LEU A 391 19.45 -15.81 4.22
C LEU A 391 19.16 -17.02 5.12
N TRP A 392 17.96 -17.60 4.99
CA TRP A 392 17.51 -18.70 5.84
C TRP A 392 18.19 -20.04 5.52
N SER A 393 18.71 -20.21 4.30
CA SER A 393 19.52 -21.38 3.92
C SER A 393 20.96 -21.35 4.39
N THR A 394 21.40 -20.25 4.98
CA THR A 394 22.75 -20.10 5.53
C THR A 394 22.64 -19.84 7.02
N VAL A 395 22.26 -18.62 7.41
CA VAL A 395 22.18 -18.18 8.79
C VAL A 395 21.09 -18.91 9.59
N GLY A 396 20.00 -19.33 8.93
CA GLY A 396 18.92 -20.07 9.56
C GLY A 396 19.26 -21.53 9.90
N VAL A 397 20.39 -22.05 9.39
CA VAL A 397 20.81 -23.44 9.55
C VAL A 397 21.73 -23.57 10.75
N ASP A 398 21.50 -24.59 11.58
CA ASP A 398 22.38 -24.91 12.70
C ASP A 398 23.37 -26.00 12.29
N ASP A 399 24.51 -25.59 11.74
CA ASP A 399 25.57 -26.51 11.33
C ASP A 399 26.32 -27.14 12.52
N ARG A 400 26.16 -26.58 13.72
CA ARG A 400 26.89 -27.04 14.92
C ARG A 400 26.18 -28.22 15.58
N HIS A 401 24.87 -28.12 15.74
CA HIS A 401 24.04 -29.09 16.46
C HIS A 401 23.02 -29.79 15.57
N GLY A 402 22.95 -29.44 14.28
CA GLY A 402 22.01 -29.98 13.32
C GLY A 402 20.63 -29.31 13.37
N GLY A 403 19.87 -29.53 12.31
CA GLY A 403 18.56 -28.89 12.12
C GLY A 403 18.68 -27.38 11.89
N PHE A 404 17.68 -26.64 12.33
CA PHE A 404 17.55 -25.20 12.06
C PHE A 404 17.46 -24.39 13.37
N HIS A 405 17.75 -23.10 13.28
CA HIS A 405 17.52 -22.18 14.38
C HIS A 405 16.04 -21.79 14.48
N GLU A 406 15.52 -21.62 15.69
CA GLU A 406 14.10 -21.30 15.92
C GLU A 406 13.75 -19.82 15.70
N ALA A 407 14.74 -18.94 15.79
CA ALA A 407 14.56 -17.51 15.60
C ALA A 407 15.90 -16.85 15.25
N MET A 408 15.81 -15.68 14.61
CA MET A 408 16.92 -14.75 14.43
C MET A 408 16.56 -13.38 15.04
N SER A 409 17.56 -12.60 15.44
CA SER A 409 17.39 -11.18 15.70
C SER A 409 17.29 -10.39 14.38
N PHE A 410 16.88 -9.13 14.47
CA PHE A 410 16.74 -8.25 13.30
C PHE A 410 18.06 -7.88 12.61
N ASP A 411 19.20 -8.14 13.24
CA ASP A 411 20.53 -8.05 12.61
C ASP A 411 20.97 -9.35 11.93
N ALA A 412 20.04 -10.31 11.76
CA ALA A 412 20.28 -11.63 11.20
C ALA A 412 21.32 -12.45 12.00
N THR A 413 21.21 -12.44 13.33
CA THR A 413 21.98 -13.35 14.19
C THR A 413 21.08 -14.45 14.73
N PRO A 414 21.49 -15.73 14.69
CA PRO A 414 20.71 -16.82 15.29
C PRO A 414 20.52 -16.63 16.80
N ILE A 415 19.29 -16.85 17.27
CA ILE A 415 18.97 -16.83 18.70
C ILE A 415 18.88 -18.28 19.21
N THR A 416 19.68 -18.61 20.22
CA THR A 416 19.66 -19.93 20.85
C THR A 416 18.36 -20.16 21.62
N LYS A 417 17.51 -21.08 21.13
CA LYS A 417 16.25 -21.51 21.76
C LYS A 417 16.07 -23.03 21.60
N PRO A 418 15.29 -23.69 22.47
CA PRO A 418 14.89 -25.08 22.27
C PRO A 418 14.19 -25.27 20.93
N LYS A 419 14.58 -26.29 20.16
CA LYS A 419 14.03 -26.56 18.82
C LYS A 419 12.72 -27.33 18.95
N ARG A 420 11.75 -27.04 18.10
CA ARG A 420 10.43 -27.71 18.05
C ARG A 420 10.34 -28.55 16.79
N MET A 421 9.80 -29.77 16.91
CA MET A 421 9.65 -30.70 15.78
C MET A 421 8.88 -30.06 14.62
N ARG A 422 7.74 -29.41 14.90
CA ARG A 422 7.00 -28.64 13.90
C ARG A 422 7.85 -27.60 13.16
N THR A 423 8.74 -26.86 13.84
CA THR A 423 9.57 -25.84 13.19
C THR A 423 10.58 -26.50 12.27
N MET A 424 11.23 -27.58 12.71
CA MET A 424 12.18 -28.32 11.89
C MET A 424 11.50 -28.87 10.63
N ALA A 425 10.33 -29.48 10.77
CA ALA A 425 9.52 -29.97 9.66
C ALA A 425 9.09 -28.84 8.71
N ARG A 426 8.66 -27.70 9.26
CA ARG A 426 8.28 -26.50 8.47
C ARG A 426 9.43 -25.94 7.64
N GLN A 427 10.66 -25.99 8.15
CA GLN A 427 11.86 -25.59 7.39
C GLN A 427 12.16 -26.58 6.26
N ILE A 428 12.07 -27.89 6.52
CA ILE A 428 12.20 -28.93 5.48
C ILE A 428 11.18 -28.70 4.37
N TYR A 429 9.91 -28.46 4.73
CA TYR A 429 8.88 -28.09 3.76
C TYR A 429 9.27 -26.86 2.94
N ALA A 430 9.71 -25.78 3.60
CA ALA A 430 10.00 -24.51 2.93
C ALA A 430 11.10 -24.68 1.86
N PHE A 431 12.16 -25.43 2.16
CA PHE A 431 13.21 -25.72 1.19
C PHE A 431 12.78 -26.72 0.11
N ALA A 432 11.92 -27.69 0.42
CA ALA A 432 11.32 -28.58 -0.58
C ALA A 432 10.43 -27.81 -1.58
N VAL A 433 9.58 -26.91 -1.10
CA VAL A 433 8.76 -26.04 -1.96
C VAL A 433 9.63 -25.07 -2.76
N ALA A 434 10.70 -24.52 -2.18
CA ALA A 434 11.64 -23.68 -2.92
C ALA A 434 12.28 -24.43 -4.10
N HIS A 435 12.67 -25.68 -3.90
CA HIS A 435 13.16 -26.55 -4.98
C HIS A 435 12.12 -26.77 -6.08
N GLU A 436 10.87 -27.07 -5.71
CA GLU A 436 9.77 -27.25 -6.67
C GLU A 436 9.54 -25.99 -7.52
N MET A 437 9.78 -24.80 -6.96
CA MET A 437 9.67 -23.52 -7.65
C MET A 437 10.90 -23.16 -8.50
N GLY A 438 11.90 -24.05 -8.57
CA GLY A 438 13.11 -23.86 -9.36
C GLY A 438 14.15 -22.92 -8.73
N TRP A 439 14.17 -22.80 -7.39
CA TRP A 439 15.23 -22.08 -6.69
C TRP A 439 16.58 -22.77 -6.90
N ASP A 440 17.63 -21.99 -7.17
CA ASP A 440 18.99 -22.44 -7.50
C ASP A 440 19.89 -22.68 -6.28
N GLY A 441 19.36 -22.47 -5.07
CA GLY A 441 20.06 -22.74 -3.82
C GLY A 441 20.20 -24.23 -3.46
N PRO A 442 20.86 -24.55 -2.33
CA PRO A 442 21.22 -25.91 -1.95
C PRO A 442 20.05 -26.70 -1.33
N ALA A 443 18.86 -26.65 -1.93
CA ALA A 443 17.63 -27.18 -1.36
C ALA A 443 17.71 -28.67 -0.96
N HIS A 444 18.29 -29.54 -1.80
CA HIS A 444 18.45 -30.96 -1.45
C HIS A 444 19.30 -31.17 -0.20
N ALA A 445 20.41 -30.44 -0.06
CA ALA A 445 21.28 -30.56 1.11
C ALA A 445 20.57 -30.09 2.39
N LEU A 446 19.72 -29.07 2.30
CA LEU A 446 18.93 -28.56 3.44
C LEU A 446 17.81 -29.53 3.84
N ILE A 447 17.16 -30.17 2.86
CA ILE A 447 16.16 -31.22 3.09
C ILE A 447 16.82 -32.42 3.78
N ASP A 448 17.95 -32.89 3.25
CA ASP A 448 18.74 -33.98 3.83
C ASP A 448 19.15 -33.64 5.27
N HIS A 449 19.74 -32.45 5.50
CA HIS A 449 20.16 -31.96 6.82
C HIS A 449 19.04 -31.97 7.85
N GLY A 450 17.86 -31.46 7.46
CA GLY A 450 16.69 -31.43 8.32
C GLY A 450 16.14 -32.82 8.63
N ILE A 451 16.02 -33.69 7.62
CA ILE A 451 15.49 -35.05 7.79
C ILE A 451 16.46 -35.91 8.62
N GLU A 452 17.75 -35.81 8.37
CA GLU A 452 18.79 -36.49 9.17
C GLU A 452 18.72 -36.08 10.63
N PHE A 453 18.62 -34.78 10.91
CA PHE A 453 18.49 -34.27 12.28
C PHE A 453 17.27 -34.82 13.01
N ILE A 454 16.07 -34.70 12.43
CA ILE A 454 14.84 -35.15 13.10
C ILE A 454 14.83 -36.67 13.25
N THR A 455 15.36 -37.42 12.27
CA THR A 455 15.43 -38.89 12.31
C THR A 455 16.41 -39.38 13.37
N ALA A 456 17.58 -38.77 13.47
CA ALA A 456 18.61 -39.18 14.42
C ALA A 456 18.23 -38.88 15.87
N ASN A 457 17.56 -37.75 16.12
CA ASN A 457 17.37 -37.24 17.47
C ASN A 457 15.90 -37.26 17.95
N GLY A 458 14.93 -37.32 17.04
CA GLY A 458 13.52 -37.07 17.34
C GLY A 458 12.57 -38.21 17.02
N ARG A 459 13.07 -39.33 16.51
CA ARG A 459 12.29 -40.55 16.26
C ARG A 459 12.09 -41.32 17.56
N THR A 460 10.87 -41.77 17.83
CA THR A 460 10.55 -42.60 19.00
C THR A 460 10.52 -44.09 18.66
N ASP A 461 10.58 -44.94 19.70
CA ASP A 461 10.46 -46.40 19.55
C ASP A 461 9.10 -46.86 19.00
N ARG A 462 8.05 -46.04 19.18
CA ARG A 462 6.71 -46.30 18.64
C ARG A 462 6.57 -45.94 17.16
N GLY A 463 7.60 -45.37 16.56
CA GLY A 463 7.51 -44.85 15.21
C GLY A 463 6.73 -43.54 15.11
N GLY A 464 6.69 -42.75 16.18
CA GLY A 464 6.26 -41.35 16.19
C GLY A 464 7.44 -40.37 16.21
N TRP A 465 7.12 -39.10 16.42
CA TRP A 465 8.06 -37.98 16.49
C TRP A 465 7.87 -37.20 17.79
N ILE A 466 8.96 -36.87 18.48
CA ILE A 466 8.92 -36.08 19.73
C ILE A 466 8.46 -34.63 19.50
N ARG A 467 8.15 -33.90 20.57
CA ARG A 467 7.70 -32.50 20.54
C ARG A 467 8.85 -31.50 20.45
N THR A 468 9.83 -31.58 21.35
CA THR A 468 10.91 -30.59 21.44
C THR A 468 12.29 -31.16 21.74
N PHE A 469 13.31 -30.45 21.27
CA PHE A 469 14.72 -30.68 21.50
C PHE A 469 15.31 -29.51 22.31
N ASN A 470 16.37 -29.78 23.06
CA ASN A 470 17.27 -28.76 23.56
C ASN A 470 18.00 -28.07 22.38
N PRO A 471 18.59 -26.89 22.61
CA PRO A 471 19.38 -26.22 21.57
C PRO A 471 20.51 -27.07 20.99
N ASP A 472 21.06 -28.02 21.77
CA ASP A 472 22.13 -28.91 21.35
C ASP A 472 21.68 -30.14 20.54
N GLY A 473 20.37 -30.28 20.31
CA GLY A 473 19.77 -31.38 19.57
C GLY A 473 19.30 -32.56 20.42
N SER A 474 19.62 -32.60 21.71
CA SER A 474 19.13 -33.66 22.61
C SER A 474 17.62 -33.54 22.89
N VAL A 475 16.95 -34.63 23.22
CA VAL A 475 15.51 -34.65 23.51
C VAL A 475 15.19 -33.81 24.76
N LEU A 476 14.26 -32.86 24.63
CA LEU A 476 13.76 -32.04 25.75
C LEU A 476 12.37 -32.50 26.20
N ASP A 477 11.44 -32.68 25.26
CA ASP A 477 10.10 -33.21 25.54
C ASP A 477 9.80 -34.36 24.56
N PRO A 478 9.75 -35.62 25.04
CA PRO A 478 9.53 -36.80 24.21
C PRO A 478 8.05 -37.01 23.82
N ALA A 479 7.13 -36.13 24.24
CA ALA A 479 5.72 -36.28 23.91
C ALA A 479 5.47 -36.33 22.40
N GLU A 480 4.58 -37.22 21.98
CA GLU A 480 4.21 -37.42 20.58
C GLU A 480 2.80 -36.87 20.37
N ASP A 481 2.68 -35.65 19.87
CA ASP A 481 1.36 -35.06 19.58
C ASP A 481 1.04 -34.99 18.09
N ALA A 482 -0.27 -34.99 17.80
CA ALA A 482 -0.79 -34.97 16.44
C ALA A 482 -0.37 -33.73 15.65
N TYR A 483 -0.14 -32.60 16.33
CA TYR A 483 0.26 -31.35 15.68
C TYR A 483 1.66 -31.50 15.09
N ASP A 484 2.63 -31.96 15.86
CA ASP A 484 3.99 -32.19 15.36
C ASP A 484 4.03 -33.31 14.30
N GLN A 485 3.27 -34.41 14.46
CA GLN A 485 3.19 -35.47 13.44
C GLN A 485 2.68 -34.92 12.09
N SER A 486 1.69 -34.03 12.13
CA SER A 486 1.08 -33.47 10.91
C SER A 486 2.08 -32.67 10.08
N PHE A 487 2.92 -31.85 10.72
CA PHE A 487 3.97 -31.11 10.01
C PHE A 487 5.07 -32.03 9.49
N VAL A 488 5.44 -33.08 10.22
CA VAL A 488 6.41 -34.06 9.72
C VAL A 488 5.86 -34.76 8.48
N LEU A 489 4.60 -35.21 8.49
CA LEU A 489 3.97 -35.78 7.31
C LEU A 489 3.95 -34.81 6.14
N LEU A 490 3.60 -33.54 6.36
CA LEU A 490 3.57 -32.53 5.32
C LEU A 490 4.96 -32.29 4.72
N ALA A 491 5.99 -32.16 5.57
CA ALA A 491 7.38 -32.02 5.16
C ALA A 491 7.86 -33.22 4.34
N LEU A 492 7.54 -34.43 4.77
CA LEU A 492 7.93 -35.67 4.08
C LEU A 492 7.20 -35.84 2.74
N ALA A 493 5.95 -35.40 2.60
CA ALA A 493 5.25 -35.41 1.31
C ALA A 493 5.99 -34.54 0.26
N HIS A 494 6.37 -33.32 0.64
CA HIS A 494 7.11 -32.41 -0.23
C HIS A 494 8.56 -32.86 -0.44
N ALA A 495 9.23 -33.38 0.58
CA ALA A 495 10.56 -33.97 0.42
C ALA A 495 10.53 -35.18 -0.54
N HIS A 496 9.49 -36.02 -0.48
CA HIS A 496 9.30 -37.13 -1.42
C HIS A 496 9.11 -36.62 -2.84
N LYS A 497 8.28 -35.57 -3.03
CA LYS A 497 8.10 -34.91 -4.33
C LYS A 497 9.40 -34.31 -4.86
N ALA A 498 10.25 -33.78 -3.98
CA ALA A 498 11.59 -33.30 -4.27
C ALA A 498 12.64 -34.43 -4.44
N GLY A 499 12.24 -35.71 -4.45
CA GLY A 499 13.12 -36.84 -4.73
C GLY A 499 13.91 -37.39 -3.53
N HIS A 500 13.60 -37.00 -2.29
CA HIS A 500 14.28 -37.51 -1.11
C HIS A 500 14.02 -39.01 -0.90
N ARG A 501 15.09 -39.81 -0.85
CA ARG A 501 15.04 -41.29 -0.92
C ARG A 501 14.32 -41.96 0.25
N ARG A 502 14.38 -41.39 1.45
CA ARG A 502 13.77 -41.99 2.65
C ARG A 502 12.39 -41.41 2.99
N ALA A 503 11.96 -40.36 2.30
CA ALA A 503 10.79 -39.60 2.72
C ALA A 503 9.49 -40.42 2.67
N LEU A 504 9.35 -41.27 1.63
CA LEU A 504 8.21 -42.19 1.51
C LEU A 504 8.13 -43.17 2.68
N ALA A 505 9.25 -43.85 3.00
CA ALA A 505 9.29 -44.83 4.09
C ALA A 505 8.98 -44.19 5.45
N LEU A 506 9.62 -43.06 5.77
CA LEU A 506 9.36 -42.32 7.00
C LEU A 506 7.91 -41.84 7.08
N GLY A 507 7.34 -41.40 5.96
CA GLY A 507 5.93 -41.01 5.88
C GLY A 507 5.00 -42.19 6.18
N THR A 508 5.22 -43.34 5.54
CA THR A 508 4.46 -44.57 5.78
C THR A 508 4.52 -45.00 7.24
N GLU A 509 5.70 -45.01 7.86
CA GLU A 509 5.83 -45.34 9.29
C GLU A 509 5.09 -44.33 10.19
N THR A 510 5.13 -43.05 9.85
CA THR A 510 4.41 -42.01 10.60
C THR A 510 2.89 -42.18 10.48
N PHE A 511 2.39 -42.60 9.32
CA PHE A 511 0.97 -42.97 9.16
C PHE A 511 0.60 -44.18 10.03
N VAL A 512 1.45 -45.21 10.09
CA VAL A 512 1.21 -46.36 10.99
C VAL A 512 1.10 -45.90 12.43
N PHE A 513 1.99 -45.02 12.89
CA PHE A 513 1.90 -44.45 14.23
C PHE A 513 0.60 -43.67 14.46
N ILE A 514 0.20 -42.81 13.52
CA ILE A 514 -1.05 -42.05 13.62
C ILE A 514 -2.25 -43.00 13.70
N ASP A 515 -2.31 -44.01 12.84
CA ASP A 515 -3.43 -44.95 12.79
C ASP A 515 -3.50 -45.83 14.06
N GLU A 516 -2.36 -46.19 14.65
CA GLU A 516 -2.29 -47.07 15.83
C GLU A 516 -2.45 -46.33 17.16
N TYR A 517 -1.87 -45.13 17.28
CA TYR A 517 -1.76 -44.43 18.57
C TYR A 517 -2.53 -43.12 18.65
N LEU A 518 -2.91 -42.52 17.53
CA LEU A 518 -3.61 -41.23 17.50
C LEU A 518 -5.01 -41.31 16.89
N ALA A 519 -5.38 -42.36 16.17
CA ALA A 519 -6.76 -42.49 15.70
C ALA A 519 -7.69 -42.73 16.89
N ASP A 520 -8.76 -41.93 17.01
CA ASP A 520 -9.76 -42.16 18.05
C ASP A 520 -10.51 -43.47 17.74
N ALA A 521 -10.49 -44.41 18.68
CA ALA A 521 -11.16 -45.71 18.55
C ALA A 521 -12.68 -45.59 18.31
N ARG A 522 -13.27 -44.44 18.70
CA ARG A 522 -14.69 -44.11 18.44
C ARG A 522 -14.95 -43.61 17.02
N LEU A 523 -13.90 -43.52 16.19
CA LEU A 523 -13.90 -42.99 14.83
C LEU A 523 -14.29 -41.50 14.73
N THR A 524 -14.21 -40.76 15.84
CA THR A 524 -14.57 -39.35 15.96
C THR A 524 -13.43 -38.38 15.66
N GLY A 525 -12.33 -38.83 15.03
CA GLY A 525 -11.19 -37.98 14.67
C GLY A 525 -9.87 -38.55 15.16
N PHE A 526 -8.95 -37.67 15.56
CA PHE A 526 -7.64 -38.00 16.10
C PHE A 526 -7.47 -37.43 17.52
N LEU A 527 -6.74 -38.16 18.35
CA LEU A 527 -6.33 -37.76 19.68
C LEU A 527 -5.21 -36.71 19.59
N GLU A 528 -5.14 -35.84 20.59
CA GLU A 528 -4.07 -34.85 20.69
C GLU A 528 -2.71 -35.52 20.96
N THR A 529 -2.72 -36.52 21.84
CA THR A 529 -1.58 -37.35 22.25
C THR A 529 -2.08 -38.76 22.58
N PRO A 530 -1.21 -39.79 22.58
CA PRO A 530 -1.61 -41.18 22.82
C PRO A 530 -2.21 -41.47 24.20
N ASP A 531 -2.04 -40.59 25.18
CA ASP A 531 -2.58 -40.78 26.53
C ASP A 531 -4.00 -40.21 26.69
N ASP A 532 -4.58 -39.67 25.62
CA ASP A 532 -5.94 -39.12 25.54
C ASP A 532 -6.27 -38.10 26.66
N LYS A 533 -5.32 -37.21 26.95
CA LYS A 533 -5.53 -36.14 27.93
C LYS A 533 -5.75 -34.79 27.26
N GLY A 534 -6.75 -34.06 27.76
CA GLY A 534 -7.01 -32.66 27.41
C GLY A 534 -8.19 -32.45 26.46
N LEU A 535 -8.38 -31.19 26.07
CA LEU A 535 -9.39 -30.80 25.09
C LEU A 535 -8.98 -31.22 23.68
N ARG A 536 -9.95 -31.59 22.86
CA ARG A 536 -9.76 -31.76 21.41
C ARG A 536 -9.62 -30.39 20.76
N ARG A 537 -8.79 -30.29 19.73
CA ARG A 537 -8.57 -29.04 18.99
C ARG A 537 -8.83 -29.20 17.50
N SER A 538 -9.38 -28.16 16.90
CA SER A 538 -9.47 -28.01 15.43
C SER A 538 -8.10 -28.00 14.77
N ASN A 539 -7.11 -27.42 15.44
CA ASN A 539 -5.81 -27.06 14.86
C ASN A 539 -4.98 -28.26 14.38
N PRO A 540 -4.75 -29.33 15.18
CA PRO A 540 -4.08 -30.53 14.68
C PRO A 540 -4.82 -31.21 13.52
N HIS A 541 -6.16 -31.19 13.54
CA HIS A 541 -6.97 -31.76 12.47
C HIS A 541 -6.84 -30.96 11.16
N MET A 542 -6.76 -29.63 11.25
CA MET A 542 -6.52 -28.76 10.10
C MET A 542 -5.20 -29.12 9.39
N HIS A 543 -4.10 -29.29 10.13
CA HIS A 543 -2.82 -29.64 9.51
C HIS A 543 -2.71 -31.12 9.13
N LEU A 544 -3.43 -32.04 9.78
CA LEU A 544 -3.59 -33.41 9.28
C LEU A 544 -4.33 -33.40 7.94
N LEU A 545 -5.38 -32.59 7.77
CA LEU A 545 -6.06 -32.42 6.49
C LEU A 545 -5.10 -31.90 5.41
N GLU A 546 -4.29 -30.88 5.73
CA GLU A 546 -3.24 -30.37 4.85
C GLU A 546 -2.25 -31.46 4.43
N ALA A 547 -1.72 -32.22 5.40
CA ALA A 547 -0.78 -33.31 5.15
C ALA A 547 -1.40 -34.44 4.31
N PHE A 548 -2.63 -34.84 4.60
CA PHE A 548 -3.32 -35.90 3.86
C PHE A 548 -3.60 -35.50 2.40
N LEU A 549 -3.97 -34.24 2.16
CA LEU A 549 -4.12 -33.71 0.81
C LEU A 549 -2.78 -33.67 0.07
N ALA A 550 -1.69 -33.30 0.74
CA ALA A 550 -0.35 -33.33 0.15
C ALA A 550 0.07 -34.76 -0.24
N TRP A 551 -0.14 -35.75 0.64
CA TRP A 551 0.14 -37.15 0.35
C TRP A 551 -0.73 -37.71 -0.79
N TYR A 552 -2.00 -37.35 -0.86
CA TYR A 552 -2.86 -37.69 -2.00
C TYR A 552 -2.30 -37.08 -3.31
N ALA A 553 -1.90 -35.82 -3.29
CA ALA A 553 -1.39 -35.12 -4.47
C ALA A 553 -0.11 -35.76 -5.04
N VAL A 554 0.78 -36.29 -4.19
CA VAL A 554 2.07 -36.87 -4.63
C VAL A 554 2.00 -38.37 -4.95
N THR A 555 1.02 -39.10 -4.41
CA THR A 555 0.92 -40.57 -4.60
C THR A 555 -0.28 -41.02 -5.42
N GLY A 556 -1.34 -40.21 -5.50
CA GLY A 556 -2.64 -40.63 -6.03
C GLY A 556 -3.39 -41.67 -5.17
N ASN A 557 -2.85 -42.07 -4.01
CA ASN A 557 -3.49 -43.08 -3.16
C ASN A 557 -4.74 -42.50 -2.46
N ARG A 558 -5.91 -43.07 -2.78
CA ARG A 558 -7.20 -42.63 -2.26
C ARG A 558 -7.37 -42.82 -0.75
N ASP A 559 -6.56 -43.65 -0.11
CA ASP A 559 -6.60 -43.85 1.34
C ASP A 559 -6.27 -42.55 2.10
N TYR A 560 -5.40 -41.70 1.56
CA TYR A 560 -5.13 -40.37 2.12
C TYR A 560 -6.33 -39.45 1.97
N LEU A 561 -6.99 -39.49 0.82
CA LEU A 561 -8.20 -38.71 0.58
C LEU A 561 -9.38 -39.17 1.46
N GLN A 562 -9.47 -40.46 1.79
CA GLN A 562 -10.44 -40.97 2.76
C GLN A 562 -10.18 -40.45 4.17
N ARG A 563 -8.91 -40.39 4.60
CA ARG A 563 -8.54 -39.77 5.89
C ARG A 563 -8.89 -38.28 5.92
N ALA A 564 -8.61 -37.55 4.83
CA ALA A 564 -9.02 -36.15 4.68
C ALA A 564 -10.55 -35.98 4.77
N ALA A 565 -11.32 -36.87 4.13
CA ALA A 565 -12.78 -36.82 4.17
C ALA A 565 -13.33 -36.97 5.60
N ARG A 566 -12.74 -37.84 6.43
CA ARG A 566 -13.13 -37.99 7.84
C ARG A 566 -12.96 -36.69 8.62
N ILE A 567 -11.88 -35.94 8.37
CA ILE A 567 -11.65 -34.63 9.00
C ILE A 567 -12.66 -33.59 8.50
N VAL A 568 -12.97 -33.58 7.19
CA VAL A 568 -13.97 -32.68 6.62
C VAL A 568 -15.37 -32.96 7.16
N ASP A 569 -15.72 -34.24 7.38
CA ASP A 569 -16.98 -34.61 8.01
C ASP A 569 -17.01 -34.19 9.48
N LEU A 570 -15.93 -34.37 10.23
CA LEU A 570 -15.81 -33.86 11.59
C LEU A 570 -15.99 -32.34 11.65
N PHE A 571 -15.35 -31.62 10.72
CA PHE A 571 -15.53 -30.17 10.56
C PHE A 571 -17.00 -29.79 10.34
N ARG A 572 -17.68 -30.45 9.39
CA ARG A 572 -19.09 -30.16 9.05
C ARG A 572 -20.04 -30.33 10.23
N HIS A 573 -19.81 -31.34 11.07
CA HIS A 573 -20.75 -31.72 12.13
C HIS A 573 -20.45 -31.06 13.47
N HIS A 574 -19.18 -30.75 13.76
CA HIS A 574 -18.76 -30.32 15.10
C HIS A 574 -17.98 -29.01 15.12
N MET A 575 -17.08 -28.77 14.18
CA MET A 575 -16.20 -27.59 14.24
C MET A 575 -16.84 -26.34 13.63
N PHE A 576 -17.66 -26.51 12.59
CA PHE A 576 -18.32 -25.40 11.91
C PHE A 576 -19.58 -24.95 12.65
N ASP A 577 -19.59 -23.70 13.10
CA ASP A 577 -20.77 -23.07 13.67
C ASP A 577 -21.67 -22.49 12.55
N ALA A 578 -22.83 -23.10 12.34
CA ALA A 578 -23.76 -22.68 11.31
C ALA A 578 -24.48 -21.35 11.61
N GLU A 579 -24.55 -20.94 12.88
CA GLU A 579 -25.20 -19.70 13.32
C GLU A 579 -24.30 -18.49 13.02
N THR A 580 -23.02 -18.58 13.41
CA THR A 580 -22.06 -17.47 13.32
C THR A 580 -21.11 -17.58 12.13
N TRP A 581 -21.12 -18.71 11.42
CA TRP A 581 -20.19 -19.05 10.35
C TRP A 581 -18.73 -19.05 10.80
N THR A 582 -18.50 -19.43 12.06
CA THR A 582 -17.16 -19.49 12.64
C THR A 582 -16.66 -20.92 12.82
N LEU A 583 -15.35 -21.06 12.96
CA LEU A 583 -14.69 -22.29 13.37
C LEU A 583 -14.53 -22.30 14.89
N GLY A 584 -14.91 -23.39 15.56
CA GLY A 584 -14.56 -23.61 16.96
C GLY A 584 -13.15 -24.17 17.11
N GLU A 585 -12.44 -23.74 18.16
CA GLU A 585 -11.03 -24.10 18.35
C GLU A 585 -10.82 -25.21 19.38
N TYR A 586 -11.62 -25.25 20.44
CA TYR A 586 -11.47 -26.16 21.58
C TYR A 586 -12.77 -26.91 21.88
N PHE A 587 -12.66 -28.22 22.09
CA PHE A 587 -13.80 -29.12 22.29
C PHE A 587 -13.53 -30.15 23.40
N ASN A 588 -14.60 -30.66 24.01
CA ASN A 588 -14.53 -31.81 24.90
C ASN A 588 -14.36 -33.14 24.10
N ASN A 589 -14.35 -34.27 24.81
CA ASN A 589 -14.16 -35.59 24.20
C ASN A 589 -15.33 -36.06 23.31
N ASP A 590 -16.47 -35.36 23.38
CA ASP A 590 -17.67 -35.61 22.57
C ASP A 590 -17.82 -34.58 21.44
N TRP A 591 -16.78 -33.76 21.21
CA TRP A 591 -16.74 -32.71 20.19
C TRP A 591 -17.78 -31.60 20.38
N GLU A 592 -18.23 -31.40 21.62
CA GLU A 592 -18.95 -30.20 22.01
C GLU A 592 -17.94 -29.10 22.35
N ARG A 593 -18.26 -27.85 22.05
CA ARG A 593 -17.38 -26.71 22.36
C ARG A 593 -17.00 -26.71 23.85
N ALA A 594 -15.75 -26.40 24.13
CA ALA A 594 -15.25 -26.30 25.50
C ALA A 594 -16.08 -25.30 26.32
N GLN A 595 -16.18 -25.51 27.64
CA GLN A 595 -16.89 -24.56 28.50
C GLN A 595 -16.03 -23.31 28.78
N GLY A 596 -16.69 -22.17 28.96
CA GLY A 596 -16.03 -20.91 29.29
C GLY A 596 -15.41 -20.21 28.07
N GLU A 597 -14.43 -19.34 28.32
CA GLU A 597 -13.81 -18.46 27.31
C GLU A 597 -13.22 -19.23 26.12
N GLN A 598 -12.65 -20.41 26.36
CA GLN A 598 -12.08 -21.27 25.30
C GLN A 598 -13.13 -21.76 24.29
N GLY A 599 -14.40 -21.91 24.70
CA GLY A 599 -15.50 -22.29 23.79
C GLY A 599 -15.94 -21.18 22.85
N GLU A 600 -15.75 -19.93 23.29
CA GLU A 600 -16.06 -18.72 22.53
C GLU A 600 -14.91 -18.29 21.61
N TRP A 601 -13.71 -18.81 21.85
CA TRP A 601 -12.49 -18.49 21.10
C TRP A 601 -12.56 -18.97 19.65
N THR A 602 -12.27 -18.06 18.72
CA THR A 602 -12.19 -18.34 17.29
C THR A 602 -11.02 -17.56 16.69
N GLU A 603 -10.25 -18.18 15.77
CA GLU A 603 -9.07 -17.54 15.17
C GLU A 603 -9.33 -17.21 13.70
N PRO A 604 -9.41 -15.92 13.30
CA PRO A 604 -9.62 -15.55 11.90
C PRO A 604 -8.60 -16.17 10.94
N GLY A 605 -7.35 -16.35 11.38
CA GLY A 605 -6.32 -17.07 10.63
C GLY A 605 -6.72 -18.50 10.27
N HIS A 606 -7.23 -19.27 11.23
CA HIS A 606 -7.70 -20.63 10.96
C HIS A 606 -8.92 -20.66 10.03
N HIS A 607 -9.80 -19.65 10.07
CA HIS A 607 -10.91 -19.58 9.11
C HIS A 607 -10.41 -19.46 7.67
N PHE A 608 -9.38 -18.64 7.44
CA PHE A 608 -8.76 -18.53 6.12
C PHE A 608 -8.08 -19.84 5.72
N GLU A 609 -7.32 -20.44 6.62
CA GLU A 609 -6.62 -21.70 6.36
C GLU A 609 -7.59 -22.83 6.01
N TRP A 610 -8.61 -23.05 6.84
CA TRP A 610 -9.70 -24.00 6.55
C TRP A 610 -10.40 -23.67 5.24
N ALA A 611 -10.70 -22.41 4.93
CA ALA A 611 -11.31 -22.06 3.66
C ALA A 611 -10.45 -22.51 2.47
N SER A 612 -9.14 -22.32 2.52
CA SER A 612 -8.22 -22.79 1.48
C SER A 612 -8.18 -24.33 1.38
N LEU A 613 -8.13 -25.03 2.53
CA LEU A 613 -8.07 -26.49 2.59
C LEU A 613 -9.37 -27.15 2.10
N LEU A 614 -10.53 -26.58 2.42
CA LEU A 614 -11.83 -27.07 1.95
C LEU A 614 -11.94 -26.93 0.43
N VAL A 615 -11.39 -25.86 -0.17
CA VAL A 615 -11.32 -25.73 -1.63
C VAL A 615 -10.38 -26.78 -2.23
N SER A 616 -9.19 -26.99 -1.66
CA SER A 616 -8.26 -28.04 -2.09
C SER A 616 -8.88 -29.43 -1.99
N PHE A 617 -9.60 -29.72 -0.91
CA PHE A 617 -10.36 -30.96 -0.76
C PHE A 617 -11.47 -31.09 -1.79
N ALA A 618 -12.22 -30.02 -2.09
CA ALA A 618 -13.24 -30.02 -3.13
C ALA A 618 -12.66 -30.37 -4.50
N ALA A 619 -11.49 -29.81 -4.82
CA ALA A 619 -10.77 -30.08 -6.06
C ALA A 619 -10.28 -31.54 -6.13
N ALA A 620 -9.74 -32.07 -5.04
CA ALA A 620 -9.24 -33.45 -4.96
C ALA A 620 -10.35 -34.51 -4.96
N SER A 621 -11.46 -34.25 -4.28
CA SER A 621 -12.55 -35.22 -4.07
C SER A 621 -13.71 -35.11 -5.05
N GLY A 622 -13.87 -33.95 -5.71
CA GLY A 622 -15.04 -33.61 -6.51
C GLY A 622 -16.26 -33.15 -5.69
N GLN A 623 -16.19 -33.10 -4.35
CA GLN A 623 -17.28 -32.66 -3.47
C GLN A 623 -17.43 -31.13 -3.46
N LYS A 624 -18.02 -30.56 -4.51
CA LYS A 624 -18.14 -29.10 -4.68
C LYS A 624 -19.02 -28.41 -3.63
N ASP A 625 -19.92 -29.14 -2.96
CA ASP A 625 -20.81 -28.59 -1.94
C ASP A 625 -20.04 -28.01 -0.75
N ILE A 626 -18.82 -28.50 -0.48
CA ILE A 626 -18.00 -28.02 0.64
C ILE A 626 -17.52 -26.56 0.46
N ILE A 627 -17.43 -26.07 -0.78
CA ILE A 627 -16.96 -24.71 -1.09
C ILE A 627 -17.83 -23.64 -0.42
N ARG A 628 -19.11 -23.92 -0.17
CA ARG A 628 -20.00 -22.99 0.54
C ARG A 628 -19.54 -22.73 1.97
N PHE A 629 -18.93 -23.71 2.64
CA PHE A 629 -18.40 -23.55 4.00
C PHE A 629 -17.12 -22.72 3.98
N ALA A 630 -16.23 -22.95 3.01
CA ALA A 630 -15.05 -22.11 2.79
C ALA A 630 -15.44 -20.63 2.60
N ARG A 631 -16.47 -20.35 1.80
CA ARG A 631 -17.00 -18.99 1.64
C ARG A 631 -17.54 -18.40 2.93
N LYS A 632 -18.29 -19.18 3.70
CA LYS A 632 -18.85 -18.73 4.98
C LYS A 632 -17.75 -18.37 5.99
N LEU A 633 -16.74 -19.23 6.14
CA LEU A 633 -15.57 -18.98 6.99
C LEU A 633 -14.79 -17.75 6.53
N TYR A 634 -14.54 -17.63 5.23
CA TYR A 634 -13.84 -16.46 4.68
C TYR A 634 -14.64 -15.18 4.96
N SER A 635 -15.95 -15.17 4.67
CA SER A 635 -16.81 -14.01 4.89
C SER A 635 -16.89 -13.60 6.36
N SER A 636 -17.00 -14.55 7.30
CA SER A 636 -17.04 -14.23 8.73
C SER A 636 -15.71 -13.66 9.21
N ALA A 637 -14.58 -14.22 8.77
CA ALA A 637 -13.26 -13.70 9.08
C ALA A 637 -13.04 -12.29 8.54
N ILE A 638 -13.59 -11.94 7.36
CA ILE A 638 -13.53 -10.56 6.83
C ILE A 638 -14.41 -9.61 7.63
N ALA A 639 -15.65 -10.01 7.88
CA ALA A 639 -16.63 -9.16 8.54
C ALA A 639 -16.24 -8.85 9.99
N ASN A 640 -15.73 -9.86 10.70
CA ASN A 640 -15.63 -9.85 12.15
C ASN A 640 -14.21 -10.10 12.68
N GLY A 641 -13.30 -10.60 11.84
CA GLY A 641 -11.96 -11.04 12.25
C GLY A 641 -10.84 -10.03 11.99
N LEU A 642 -11.14 -8.85 11.41
CA LEU A 642 -10.14 -7.87 11.01
C LEU A 642 -10.09 -6.67 11.97
N ASN A 643 -8.87 -6.24 12.26
CA ASN A 643 -8.60 -4.97 12.92
C ASN A 643 -8.99 -3.81 11.99
N ARG A 644 -9.86 -2.93 12.50
CA ARG A 644 -10.40 -1.80 11.72
C ARG A 644 -9.37 -0.73 11.39
N ALA A 645 -8.32 -0.58 12.19
CA ALA A 645 -7.27 0.41 11.97
C ALA A 645 -6.20 -0.09 11.00
N THR A 646 -5.77 -1.36 11.13
CA THR A 646 -4.66 -1.91 10.33
C THR A 646 -5.11 -2.71 9.11
N GLY A 647 -6.35 -3.22 9.13
CA GLY A 647 -6.87 -4.17 8.15
C GLY A 647 -6.26 -5.57 8.26
N LEU A 648 -5.49 -5.85 9.33
CA LEU A 648 -4.90 -7.16 9.61
C LEU A 648 -5.86 -8.04 10.40
N ALA A 649 -5.78 -9.34 10.24
CA ALA A 649 -6.53 -10.27 11.07
C ALA A 649 -6.06 -10.21 12.53
N TYR A 650 -7.01 -10.19 13.45
CA TYR A 650 -6.75 -10.35 14.89
C TYR A 650 -6.19 -11.74 15.20
N GLY A 651 -5.47 -11.86 16.32
CA GLY A 651 -5.02 -13.14 16.86
C GLY A 651 -6.21 -14.02 17.23
N ALA A 652 -7.24 -13.43 17.84
CA ALA A 652 -8.47 -14.13 18.18
C ALA A 652 -9.66 -13.18 18.33
N VAL A 653 -10.83 -13.69 18.01
CA VAL A 653 -12.13 -13.05 18.23
C VAL A 653 -13.11 -14.04 18.86
N SER A 654 -14.14 -13.56 19.55
CA SER A 654 -15.23 -14.41 19.99
C SER A 654 -16.02 -14.92 18.79
N ARG A 655 -16.84 -15.97 18.95
CA ARG A 655 -17.74 -16.45 17.89
C ARG A 655 -18.70 -15.38 17.35
N HIS A 656 -18.91 -14.30 18.11
CA HIS A 656 -19.72 -13.15 17.70
C HIS A 656 -18.91 -11.96 17.18
N GLY A 657 -17.59 -12.12 17.01
CA GLY A 657 -16.72 -11.10 16.42
C GLY A 657 -16.17 -10.06 17.40
N LEU A 658 -16.23 -10.31 18.72
CA LEU A 658 -15.59 -9.42 19.69
C LEU A 658 -14.08 -9.71 19.73
N PRO A 659 -13.19 -8.72 19.56
CA PRO A 659 -11.74 -8.95 19.66
C PRO A 659 -11.35 -9.49 21.04
N LEU A 660 -10.63 -10.62 21.08
CA LEU A 660 -10.10 -11.25 22.30
C LEU A 660 -8.58 -11.10 22.38
N ASP A 661 -7.88 -11.31 21.26
CA ASP A 661 -6.47 -10.94 21.09
C ASP A 661 -6.35 -9.92 19.96
N THR A 662 -6.09 -8.67 20.35
CA THR A 662 -6.07 -7.53 19.43
C THR A 662 -4.77 -7.40 18.64
N ASN A 663 -3.76 -8.23 18.92
CA ASN A 663 -2.53 -8.26 18.14
C ASN A 663 -2.76 -8.98 16.80
N SER A 664 -1.90 -8.68 15.83
CA SER A 664 -1.91 -9.29 14.51
C SER A 664 -0.56 -9.95 14.24
N ARG A 665 -0.59 -11.27 14.04
CA ARG A 665 0.57 -12.04 13.59
C ARG A 665 0.65 -12.07 12.07
N SER A 666 1.79 -12.46 11.51
CA SER A 666 1.97 -12.54 10.05
C SER A 666 1.28 -13.75 9.41
N TRP A 667 1.22 -14.90 10.10
CA TRP A 667 0.64 -16.14 9.56
C TRP A 667 -0.86 -16.06 9.20
N PRO A 668 -1.75 -15.40 9.97
CA PRO A 668 -3.16 -15.28 9.55
C PRO A 668 -3.28 -14.52 8.22
N GLN A 669 -2.34 -13.61 7.95
CA GLN A 669 -2.35 -12.77 6.75
C GLN A 669 -1.91 -13.57 5.52
N THR A 670 -0.92 -14.45 5.68
CA THR A 670 -0.52 -15.39 4.61
C THR A 670 -1.63 -16.38 4.32
N GLU A 671 -2.34 -16.88 5.34
CA GLU A 671 -3.50 -17.76 5.14
C GLU A 671 -4.65 -17.02 4.46
N ALA A 672 -4.86 -15.73 4.77
CA ALA A 672 -5.84 -14.91 4.07
C ALA A 672 -5.54 -14.76 2.56
N VAL A 673 -4.26 -14.63 2.19
CA VAL A 673 -3.81 -14.62 0.78
C VAL A 673 -4.15 -15.95 0.12
N LYS A 674 -3.78 -17.09 0.74
CA LYS A 674 -4.09 -18.44 0.23
C LYS A 674 -5.59 -18.65 0.05
N ALA A 675 -6.40 -18.26 1.03
CA ALA A 675 -7.85 -18.40 0.99
C ALA A 675 -8.48 -17.58 -0.14
N ALA A 676 -8.04 -16.33 -0.32
CA ALA A 676 -8.53 -15.47 -1.40
C ALA A 676 -8.20 -16.06 -2.79
N MET A 677 -6.98 -16.56 -2.99
CA MET A 677 -6.57 -17.22 -4.23
C MET A 677 -7.35 -18.51 -4.48
N ALA A 678 -7.55 -19.33 -3.46
CA ALA A 678 -8.32 -20.57 -3.57
C ALA A 678 -9.79 -20.30 -3.95
N LEU A 679 -10.40 -19.26 -3.38
CA LEU A 679 -11.79 -18.91 -3.65
C LEU A 679 -12.01 -18.18 -4.99
N ASP A 680 -10.97 -17.60 -5.60
CA ASP A 680 -11.04 -17.04 -6.95
C ASP A 680 -11.41 -18.13 -7.96
N GLY A 681 -12.41 -17.86 -8.81
CA GLY A 681 -12.90 -18.83 -9.80
C GLY A 681 -13.75 -19.98 -9.26
N ASN A 682 -13.97 -20.08 -7.94
CA ASN A 682 -14.77 -21.14 -7.31
C ASN A 682 -16.20 -20.66 -6.94
N GLY A 683 -16.86 -19.94 -7.86
CA GLY A 683 -18.13 -19.24 -7.65
C GLY A 683 -17.98 -17.88 -6.95
N GLY A 684 -19.04 -17.07 -6.84
CA GLY A 684 -18.96 -15.78 -6.12
C GLY A 684 -18.21 -14.65 -6.87
N PRO A 685 -17.87 -13.54 -6.18
CA PRO A 685 -17.26 -12.36 -6.79
C PRO A 685 -15.81 -12.60 -7.22
N ASP A 686 -15.30 -11.75 -8.11
CA ASP A 686 -13.89 -11.73 -8.49
C ASP A 686 -13.03 -11.32 -7.28
N LEU A 687 -12.13 -12.22 -6.84
CA LEU A 687 -11.25 -12.00 -5.70
C LEU A 687 -9.84 -11.60 -6.09
N LYS A 688 -9.52 -11.48 -7.38
CA LYS A 688 -8.22 -10.97 -7.87
C LYS A 688 -7.77 -9.67 -7.16
N PRO A 689 -8.63 -8.65 -7.01
CA PRO A 689 -8.21 -7.40 -6.37
C PRO A 689 -7.96 -7.58 -4.87
N GLU A 690 -8.72 -8.48 -4.24
CA GLU A 690 -8.56 -8.81 -2.82
C GLU A 690 -7.25 -9.57 -2.58
N VAL A 691 -6.88 -10.50 -3.48
CA VAL A 691 -5.58 -11.19 -3.44
C VAL A 691 -4.44 -10.16 -3.44
N GLU A 692 -4.46 -9.23 -4.40
CA GLU A 692 -3.44 -8.19 -4.48
C GLU A 692 -3.42 -7.26 -3.27
N ALA A 693 -4.60 -6.83 -2.79
CA ALA A 693 -4.69 -6.00 -1.60
C ALA A 693 -4.13 -6.70 -0.36
N ARG A 694 -4.35 -8.01 -0.22
CA ARG A 694 -3.78 -8.81 0.88
C ARG A 694 -2.27 -8.97 0.77
N VAL A 695 -1.74 -9.24 -0.42
CA VAL A 695 -0.29 -9.29 -0.63
C VAL A 695 0.35 -7.95 -0.31
N GLY A 696 -0.24 -6.84 -0.79
CA GLY A 696 0.23 -5.50 -0.45
C GLY A 696 0.19 -5.20 1.06
N ARG A 697 -0.86 -5.60 1.77
CA ARG A 697 -0.94 -5.47 3.24
C ARG A 697 0.11 -6.31 3.95
N LEU A 698 0.32 -7.56 3.53
CA LEU A 698 1.37 -8.42 4.07
C LEU A 698 2.74 -7.76 3.92
N PHE A 699 3.03 -7.20 2.73
CA PHE A 699 4.28 -6.52 2.47
C PHE A 699 4.45 -5.27 3.34
N ARG A 700 3.46 -4.38 3.30
CA ARG A 700 3.45 -3.12 4.05
C ARG A 700 3.70 -3.28 5.54
N TRP A 701 3.09 -4.29 6.16
CA TRP A 701 3.10 -4.43 7.63
C TRP A 701 4.17 -5.38 8.14
N HIS A 702 4.40 -6.50 7.44
CA HIS A 702 5.23 -7.58 7.97
C HIS A 702 6.57 -7.72 7.24
N ILE A 703 6.72 -7.30 5.99
CA ILE A 703 7.93 -7.58 5.20
C ILE A 703 8.78 -6.32 4.97
N GLU A 704 8.21 -5.27 4.40
CA GLU A 704 8.96 -4.05 4.05
C GLU A 704 9.53 -3.28 5.24
N PRO A 705 8.87 -3.25 6.42
CA PRO A 705 9.46 -2.62 7.60
C PRO A 705 10.62 -3.42 8.21
N ALA A 706 10.80 -4.69 7.81
CA ALA A 706 11.85 -5.55 8.35
C ALA A 706 13.16 -5.40 7.54
N PRO A 707 14.31 -5.69 8.16
CA PRO A 707 15.57 -5.81 7.43
C PRO A 707 15.50 -6.88 6.32
N LYS A 708 16.39 -6.75 5.34
CA LYS A 708 16.39 -7.58 4.13
C LYS A 708 16.39 -9.08 4.45
N GLY A 709 15.44 -9.82 3.88
CA GLY A 709 15.28 -11.27 4.08
C GLY A 709 14.61 -11.68 5.39
N LEU A 710 14.17 -10.73 6.22
CA LEU A 710 13.47 -10.95 7.49
C LEU A 710 12.02 -10.43 7.43
N TRP A 711 11.29 -10.56 8.54
CA TRP A 711 9.91 -10.05 8.71
C TRP A 711 9.62 -9.65 10.15
N ILE A 712 8.63 -8.78 10.35
CA ILE A 712 8.02 -8.45 11.64
C ILE A 712 6.84 -9.41 11.86
N ASP A 713 6.92 -10.35 12.82
CA ASP A 713 5.77 -11.25 13.05
C ASP A 713 4.60 -10.55 13.74
N LEU A 714 4.87 -9.72 14.76
CA LEU A 714 3.86 -9.20 15.67
C LEU A 714 3.63 -7.69 15.50
N ILE A 715 2.39 -7.33 15.18
CA ILE A 715 1.89 -5.95 15.09
C ILE A 715 0.79 -5.77 16.13
N ASP A 716 0.82 -4.69 16.91
CA ASP A 716 -0.24 -4.40 17.87
C ASP A 716 -1.47 -3.73 17.24
N GLU A 717 -2.50 -3.53 18.05
CA GLU A 717 -3.80 -3.02 17.61
C GLU A 717 -3.74 -1.63 16.95
N THR A 718 -2.67 -0.87 17.19
CA THR A 718 -2.44 0.47 16.65
C THR A 718 -1.56 0.48 15.40
N GLY A 719 -1.06 -0.68 14.97
CA GLY A 719 -0.14 -0.81 13.85
C GLY A 719 1.33 -0.69 14.23
N ARG A 720 1.69 -0.72 15.52
CA ARG A 720 3.09 -0.66 15.94
C ARG A 720 3.71 -2.06 15.97
N ALA A 721 4.94 -2.17 15.45
CA ALA A 721 5.73 -3.40 15.53
C ALA A 721 6.10 -3.72 16.99
N LYS A 722 5.80 -4.95 17.42
CA LYS A 722 6.11 -5.50 18.75
C LYS A 722 7.01 -6.74 18.73
N ALA A 723 7.36 -7.22 17.55
CA ALA A 723 8.25 -8.37 17.43
C ALA A 723 9.62 -8.06 18.06
N GLU A 724 10.11 -8.98 18.89
CA GLU A 724 11.45 -8.92 19.49
C GLU A 724 12.47 -9.73 18.68
N ASP A 725 11.98 -10.64 17.84
CA ASP A 725 12.75 -11.52 16.98
C ASP A 725 12.00 -11.88 15.70
N VAL A 726 12.66 -12.67 14.85
CA VAL A 726 12.15 -13.21 13.59
C VAL A 726 11.96 -14.73 13.74
N PRO A 727 10.76 -15.20 14.06
CA PRO A 727 10.53 -16.60 14.42
C PRO A 727 10.47 -17.52 13.19
N ALA A 728 11.32 -18.54 13.15
CA ALA A 728 11.44 -19.51 12.06
C ALA A 728 10.14 -20.26 11.75
N SER A 729 9.23 -20.36 12.72
CA SER A 729 7.91 -21.00 12.55
C SER A 729 7.02 -20.29 11.53
N ILE A 730 7.30 -19.02 11.21
CA ILE A 730 6.56 -18.22 10.21
C ILE A 730 7.08 -18.45 8.79
N PHE A 731 8.34 -18.85 8.63
CA PHE A 731 8.96 -18.97 7.32
C PHE A 731 8.15 -19.86 6.36
N TYR A 732 7.64 -20.98 6.88
CA TYR A 732 6.72 -21.88 6.19
C TYR A 732 5.49 -21.17 5.60
N HIS A 733 4.82 -20.34 6.40
CA HIS A 733 3.60 -19.66 5.98
C HIS A 733 3.88 -18.62 4.89
N LEU A 734 4.99 -17.89 5.00
CA LEU A 734 5.44 -16.93 3.99
C LEU A 734 5.80 -17.63 2.67
N VAL A 735 6.61 -18.70 2.74
CA VAL A 735 6.98 -19.49 1.54
C VAL A 735 5.75 -20.13 0.92
N SER A 736 4.87 -20.74 1.70
CA SER A 736 3.65 -21.40 1.21
C SER A 736 2.72 -20.42 0.48
N ALA A 737 2.42 -19.27 1.07
CA ALA A 737 1.50 -18.30 0.47
C ALA A 737 2.12 -17.56 -0.72
N LEU A 738 3.37 -17.14 -0.63
CA LEU A 738 3.99 -16.30 -1.65
C LEU A 738 4.45 -17.08 -2.88
N THR A 739 4.82 -18.36 -2.74
CA THR A 739 5.07 -19.21 -3.92
C THR A 739 3.78 -19.51 -4.68
N GLN A 740 2.67 -19.78 -3.97
CA GLN A 740 1.34 -19.90 -4.56
C GLN A 740 0.90 -18.61 -5.28
N TYR A 741 1.22 -17.44 -4.71
CA TYR A 741 0.96 -16.16 -5.37
C TYR A 741 1.78 -15.98 -6.66
N VAL A 742 3.07 -16.33 -6.65
CA VAL A 742 3.90 -16.30 -7.88
C VAL A 742 3.31 -17.18 -8.97
N ASP A 743 2.85 -18.39 -8.62
CA ASP A 743 2.16 -19.29 -9.55
C ASP A 743 0.82 -18.74 -10.03
N TYR A 744 0.04 -18.15 -9.12
CA TYR A 744 -1.27 -17.58 -9.41
C TYR A 744 -1.20 -16.45 -10.43
N VAL A 745 -0.18 -15.61 -10.33
CA VAL A 745 0.11 -14.53 -11.28
C VAL A 745 0.69 -15.09 -12.59
N GLY A 746 1.61 -16.06 -12.51
CA GLY A 746 2.30 -16.64 -13.66
C GLY A 746 1.38 -17.43 -14.61
N LYS A 747 0.42 -18.20 -14.08
CA LYS A 747 -0.55 -18.99 -14.86
C LYS A 747 -1.52 -18.16 -15.71
N LYS A 748 -1.55 -16.83 -15.54
CA LYS A 748 -2.46 -15.91 -16.25
C LYS A 748 -1.72 -14.94 -17.19
N ALA A 749 -0.38 -14.98 -17.23
CA ALA A 749 0.43 -14.24 -18.20
C ALA A 749 0.71 -15.04 -19.49
N ALA A 750 0.35 -16.32 -19.51
CA ALA A 750 0.31 -17.22 -20.66
C ALA A 750 -1.15 -17.45 -21.08
#